data_AF-C9PP17-F1
#
_entry.id   AF-C9PP17-F1
#
_cell.length_a   1.000
_cell.length_b   1.000
_cell.length_c   1.000
_cell.angle_alpha   90.00
_cell.angle_beta   90.00
_cell.angle_gamma   90.00
#
_symmetry.space_group_name_H-M   'P 1'
#
loop_
_entity.id
_entity.type
_entity.pdbx_description
1 polymer ?
#
loop_
_entity_poly.entity_id
_entity_poly.type
_entity_poly.pdbx_seq_one_letter_code
_entity_poly.pdbx_strand_id
1 'polypeptide(L)'
;MDYLTLRTFKRTLLSLAIASCLSPISALATNNYLGVNTNHPSDSNYQGRGATGTDAITLGKSAKAENEASISIGPSALTKGSNSLAIGRSARVGSSSSLAINNSVAIGYNSSVNINNSIALGYNSSIKVSDVLSNKRSYFLENHSSDNLNDSGQGIVSVGTSDGNIKRRIIGVAGGYNDYDAANVKQVKSAVRYISIQSDNTGDLNYDGKGATGLDAIAIGKRASSVAREGLSFGVGARTNGESSIAIGSGALVGETTTTHRSIAFGQNAKANLQNSLALGYNSVVQTADVLAANTHSYFLENHGSDVLNDSGQGIVSFGTANGSIKRRLIGVAGGYNDYDAANVKQVKSAVRYISFKSDNTGDANYYRNGATGADSIAIGKGASSAGGESLSFGIDAQAKEQGSLAIGRSAISHKQYGLTLGYQAATREVEGVALGRGAATHNQKSIALGSDSQDQNYNQNSRGAFLNHNPSKINQYTENNDKNNGVLSIGNNSLKRRIIHLAAGSDNTDAVNVEQLTYATRYYGVNTPVDTNNPNYRGKGASGEYAIAIGSAAQGKGRFSLAVGDNAIAMGEKSVALGYGAQAKLNGGVAIGDYAIASNANSVALGRNSVDESYNQNTRAIFLNAKAGIENDQSEANADITNGVVSIGHHGLRRRIVHVAGGAGDYDAANIRQLTYATRYYGVNSHVEPNNANYRGKGASG
;
A
#
# COMPACT_ATOMS: atom_id res chain seq x y z
N MET A 1 131.03 -84.14 -45.06
CA MET A 1 130.04 -84.46 -46.11
C MET A 1 128.94 -83.41 -46.17
N ASP A 2 129.06 -82.34 -46.97
CA ASP A 2 130.27 -81.65 -47.44
C ASP A 2 129.89 -80.22 -47.89
N TYR A 3 130.73 -79.22 -47.58
CA TYR A 3 131.73 -78.64 -48.50
C TYR A 3 131.12 -78.23 -49.87
N LEU A 4 130.92 -76.93 -50.08
CA LEU A 4 131.90 -76.04 -50.72
C LEU A 4 131.89 -76.23 -52.25
N THR A 5 131.18 -75.37 -52.98
CA THR A 5 131.75 -74.28 -53.81
C THR A 5 130.58 -73.53 -54.47
N LEU A 6 130.63 -72.25 -54.86
CA LEU A 6 131.47 -71.07 -54.56
C LEU A 6 130.56 -69.85 -54.94
N ARG A 7 130.50 -68.70 -54.24
CA ARG A 7 131.38 -67.53 -54.47
C ARG A 7 131.82 -67.39 -55.96
N THR A 8 131.65 -66.27 -56.67
CA THR A 8 131.27 -64.91 -56.26
C THR A 8 130.84 -64.09 -57.50
N PHE A 9 129.76 -63.30 -57.42
CA PHE A 9 129.80 -61.88 -57.88
C PHE A 9 128.65 -61.06 -57.27
N LYS A 10 128.69 -60.88 -55.94
CA LYS A 10 127.70 -60.10 -55.20
C LYS A 10 128.16 -58.63 -55.15
N ARG A 11 127.53 -57.78 -55.99
CA ARG A 11 127.87 -56.34 -56.19
C ARG A 11 129.17 -56.16 -57.01
N THR A 12 129.37 -55.09 -57.80
CA THR A 12 128.69 -53.78 -57.81
C THR A 12 128.54 -53.23 -59.22
N LEU A 13 127.31 -52.92 -59.64
CA LEU A 13 127.03 -51.85 -60.62
C LEU A 13 125.59 -51.36 -60.41
N LEU A 14 125.45 -50.62 -59.30
CA LEU A 14 124.23 -49.89 -58.92
C LEU A 14 124.12 -48.62 -59.77
N SER A 15 122.88 -48.18 -60.02
CA SER A 15 122.52 -46.80 -60.41
C SER A 15 123.25 -46.16 -61.60
N LEU A 16 122.65 -46.27 -62.79
CA LEU A 16 121.91 -45.20 -63.49
C LEU A 16 121.08 -45.91 -64.59
N ALA A 17 119.74 -45.88 -64.60
CA ALA A 17 118.89 -44.75 -65.01
C ALA A 17 119.27 -44.24 -66.42
N ILE A 18 118.39 -44.19 -67.42
CA ILE A 18 116.96 -43.79 -67.41
C ILE A 18 116.11 -44.67 -68.35
N ALA A 19 114.78 -44.69 -68.10
CA ALA A 19 113.58 -45.06 -68.91
C ALA A 19 113.72 -45.57 -70.38
N SER A 20 112.74 -46.25 -70.99
CA SER A 20 111.27 -46.15 -70.83
C SER A 20 110.51 -47.40 -71.33
N CYS A 21 109.16 -47.33 -71.37
CA CYS A 21 108.20 -48.39 -71.77
C CYS A 21 108.14 -49.62 -70.84
N LEU A 22 107.28 -49.60 -69.81
CA LEU A 22 105.84 -49.95 -69.84
C LEU A 22 105.57 -51.45 -70.11
N SER A 23 104.78 -52.19 -69.33
CA SER A 23 104.14 -51.94 -68.01
C SER A 23 103.87 -53.30 -67.29
N PRO A 24 103.29 -53.38 -66.07
CA PRO A 24 103.76 -54.35 -65.07
C PRO A 24 103.11 -55.75 -65.04
N ILE A 25 103.89 -56.68 -64.49
CA ILE A 25 103.43 -57.95 -63.89
C ILE A 25 102.77 -57.69 -62.52
N SER A 26 101.90 -58.61 -62.11
CA SER A 26 101.34 -58.80 -60.75
C SER A 26 100.41 -57.71 -60.19
N ALA A 27 99.14 -58.10 -60.05
CA ALA A 27 98.23 -57.65 -58.99
C ALA A 27 97.30 -58.82 -58.64
N LEU A 28 97.86 -59.87 -58.02
CA LEU A 28 97.08 -60.94 -57.39
C LEU A 28 96.91 -60.62 -55.90
N ALA A 29 95.81 -61.10 -55.33
CA ALA A 29 95.42 -61.03 -53.91
C ALA A 29 94.88 -59.68 -53.39
N THR A 30 93.66 -59.75 -52.85
CA THR A 30 93.19 -59.11 -51.61
C THR A 30 93.58 -57.62 -51.39
N ASN A 31 92.68 -56.64 -51.54
CA ASN A 31 91.32 -56.62 -50.97
C ASN A 31 90.30 -55.77 -51.75
N ASN A 32 89.11 -56.35 -51.92
CA ASN A 32 87.80 -55.79 -51.58
C ASN A 32 87.48 -54.29 -51.85
N TYR A 33 86.71 -54.07 -52.91
CA TYR A 33 85.58 -53.14 -52.97
C TYR A 33 85.81 -51.62 -52.81
N LEU A 34 86.48 -50.98 -53.78
CA LEU A 34 85.88 -50.05 -54.79
C LEU A 34 86.99 -49.23 -55.49
N GLY A 35 86.82 -48.94 -56.78
CA GLY A 35 87.81 -48.22 -57.59
C GLY A 35 87.22 -47.04 -58.38
N VAL A 36 88.04 -46.02 -58.65
CA VAL A 36 87.63 -44.82 -59.40
C VAL A 36 88.65 -44.49 -60.48
N ASN A 37 88.16 -44.24 -61.69
CA ASN A 37 89.00 -43.69 -62.76
C ASN A 37 89.16 -42.16 -62.57
N THR A 38 90.37 -41.68 -62.28
CA THR A 38 90.68 -40.24 -62.23
C THR A 38 92.01 -39.94 -62.94
N ASN A 39 91.96 -39.13 -63.99
CA ASN A 39 93.12 -38.80 -64.84
C ASN A 39 94.11 -37.80 -64.22
N HIS A 40 94.24 -37.73 -62.89
CA HIS A 40 95.17 -36.80 -62.23
C HIS A 40 95.77 -37.40 -60.95
N PRO A 41 97.12 -37.48 -60.82
CA PRO A 41 97.78 -38.04 -59.63
C PRO A 41 97.72 -37.13 -58.39
N SER A 42 97.18 -35.91 -58.54
CA SER A 42 96.91 -34.96 -57.45
C SER A 42 95.51 -35.08 -56.86
N ASP A 43 94.62 -35.91 -57.43
CA ASP A 43 93.29 -36.14 -56.88
C ASP A 43 93.39 -37.05 -55.64
N SER A 44 92.70 -36.70 -54.54
CA SER A 44 92.90 -37.37 -53.25
C SER A 44 92.44 -38.83 -53.18
N ASN A 45 91.74 -39.33 -54.20
CA ASN A 45 91.36 -40.74 -54.33
C ASN A 45 92.10 -41.47 -55.47
N TYR A 46 93.18 -40.89 -55.98
CA TYR A 46 93.99 -41.52 -57.02
C TYR A 46 94.56 -42.85 -56.53
N GLN A 47 94.40 -43.91 -57.33
CA GLN A 47 94.75 -45.30 -56.97
C GLN A 47 94.09 -45.79 -55.65
N GLY A 48 92.89 -45.29 -55.32
CA GLY A 48 92.15 -45.71 -54.12
C GLY A 48 92.66 -45.09 -52.80
N ARG A 49 93.68 -44.22 -52.85
CA ARG A 49 94.32 -43.59 -51.67
C ARG A 49 93.42 -42.61 -50.90
N GLY A 50 92.14 -42.49 -51.26
CA GLY A 50 91.15 -41.69 -50.54
C GLY A 50 90.60 -42.40 -49.31
N ALA A 51 90.62 -43.74 -49.28
CA ALA A 51 90.34 -44.56 -48.12
C ALA A 51 91.61 -44.67 -47.28
N THR A 52 91.78 -43.75 -46.32
CA THR A 52 92.95 -43.73 -45.42
C THR A 52 92.66 -44.29 -44.03
N GLY A 53 91.39 -44.50 -43.69
CA GLY A 53 90.99 -45.22 -42.48
C GLY A 53 90.90 -46.73 -42.70
N THR A 54 90.98 -47.50 -41.61
CA THR A 54 90.73 -48.94 -41.59
C THR A 54 89.32 -49.24 -42.12
N ASP A 55 89.18 -50.23 -43.00
CA ASP A 55 87.91 -50.67 -43.59
C ASP A 55 87.06 -49.54 -44.25
N ALA A 56 87.72 -48.47 -44.69
CA ALA A 56 87.08 -47.33 -45.34
C ALA A 56 86.82 -47.55 -46.85
N ILE A 57 85.77 -46.93 -47.40
CA ILE A 57 85.35 -47.10 -48.80
C ILE A 57 85.23 -45.74 -49.50
N THR A 58 85.92 -45.55 -50.63
CA THR A 58 85.90 -44.29 -51.40
C THR A 58 85.61 -44.43 -52.89
N LEU A 59 84.50 -43.85 -53.35
CA LEU A 59 84.11 -43.74 -54.74
C LEU A 59 83.93 -42.28 -55.18
N GLY A 60 84.31 -41.96 -56.42
CA GLY A 60 84.26 -40.60 -56.98
C GLY A 60 85.59 -39.85 -56.93
N LYS A 61 85.74 -38.87 -57.83
CA LYS A 61 86.97 -38.05 -57.96
C LYS A 61 87.19 -37.23 -56.69
N SER A 62 88.41 -37.31 -56.14
CA SER A 62 88.81 -36.60 -54.92
C SER A 62 87.87 -36.84 -53.73
N ALA A 63 87.21 -38.00 -53.69
CA ALA A 63 86.54 -38.49 -52.48
C ALA A 63 87.58 -38.80 -51.39
N LYS A 64 87.16 -38.81 -50.13
CA LYS A 64 88.00 -39.14 -48.98
C LYS A 64 87.20 -39.76 -47.84
N ALA A 65 87.66 -40.87 -47.31
CA ALA A 65 87.14 -41.52 -46.12
C ALA A 65 88.32 -41.70 -45.15
N GLU A 66 88.44 -40.76 -44.21
CA GLU A 66 89.68 -40.53 -43.47
C GLU A 66 89.81 -41.35 -42.17
N ASN A 67 88.77 -42.09 -41.76
CA ASN A 67 88.70 -42.82 -40.48
C ASN A 67 88.04 -44.22 -40.58
N GLU A 68 88.03 -44.96 -39.48
CA GLU A 68 87.54 -46.36 -39.39
C GLU A 68 86.11 -46.56 -39.90
N ALA A 69 85.90 -47.58 -40.75
CA ALA A 69 84.61 -47.92 -41.37
C ALA A 69 83.89 -46.74 -42.05
N SER A 70 84.64 -45.71 -42.48
CA SER A 70 84.07 -44.51 -43.07
C SER A 70 83.85 -44.66 -44.59
N ILE A 71 82.78 -44.06 -45.11
CA ILE A 71 82.36 -44.24 -46.51
C ILE A 71 82.15 -42.88 -47.18
N SER A 72 82.68 -42.70 -48.40
CA SER A 72 82.49 -41.49 -49.21
C SER A 72 82.26 -41.82 -50.69
N ILE A 73 81.08 -41.50 -51.20
CA ILE A 73 80.60 -41.86 -52.54
C ILE A 73 80.13 -40.61 -53.29
N GLY A 74 81.03 -40.01 -54.08
CA GLY A 74 80.72 -38.88 -54.96
C GLY A 74 81.93 -37.98 -55.22
N PRO A 75 81.91 -37.15 -56.28
CA PRO A 75 82.98 -36.19 -56.53
C PRO A 75 83.14 -35.22 -55.35
N SER A 76 84.33 -35.14 -54.77
CA SER A 76 84.65 -34.36 -53.56
C SER A 76 83.84 -34.73 -52.31
N ALA A 77 83.31 -35.96 -52.22
CA ALA A 77 82.67 -36.46 -50.99
C ALA A 77 83.72 -36.68 -49.88
N LEU A 78 83.46 -36.19 -48.65
CA LEU A 78 84.42 -36.23 -47.55
C LEU A 78 83.78 -36.72 -46.25
N THR A 79 84.30 -37.81 -45.71
CA THR A 79 83.91 -38.35 -44.40
C THR A 79 85.14 -38.38 -43.49
N LYS A 80 85.05 -37.68 -42.35
CA LYS A 80 86.10 -37.58 -41.34
C LYS A 80 85.82 -38.29 -40.02
N GLY A 81 84.61 -38.81 -39.81
CA GLY A 81 84.31 -39.61 -38.62
C GLY A 81 84.41 -41.10 -38.86
N SER A 82 84.63 -41.86 -37.80
CA SER A 82 84.44 -43.31 -37.82
C SER A 82 82.96 -43.66 -37.93
N ASN A 83 82.64 -44.78 -38.59
CA ASN A 83 81.27 -45.26 -38.82
C ASN A 83 80.34 -44.26 -39.55
N SER A 84 80.92 -43.33 -40.31
CA SER A 84 80.18 -42.24 -40.96
C SER A 84 80.08 -42.42 -42.49
N LEU A 85 79.12 -41.75 -43.12
CA LEU A 85 78.76 -41.92 -44.54
C LEU A 85 78.50 -40.59 -45.24
N ALA A 86 79.15 -40.33 -46.38
CA ALA A 86 78.86 -39.22 -47.27
C ALA A 86 78.52 -39.72 -48.68
N ILE A 87 77.32 -39.43 -49.20
CA ILE A 87 76.90 -39.78 -50.57
C ILE A 87 76.44 -38.52 -51.32
N GLY A 88 77.07 -38.24 -52.45
CA GLY A 88 76.75 -37.10 -53.31
C GLY A 88 77.96 -36.21 -53.60
N ARG A 89 77.87 -35.40 -54.66
CA ARG A 89 78.93 -34.44 -54.99
C ARG A 89 79.05 -33.39 -53.88
N SER A 90 80.26 -33.23 -53.33
CA SER A 90 80.55 -32.39 -52.15
C SER A 90 79.77 -32.76 -50.88
N ALA A 91 79.23 -33.98 -50.77
CA ALA A 91 78.63 -34.46 -49.52
C ALA A 91 79.70 -34.58 -48.42
N ARG A 92 79.39 -34.19 -47.19
CA ARG A 92 80.40 -34.01 -46.14
C ARG A 92 79.93 -34.44 -44.75
N VAL A 93 80.77 -35.19 -44.05
CA VAL A 93 80.66 -35.45 -42.61
C VAL A 93 81.98 -35.05 -41.93
N GLY A 94 81.91 -34.04 -41.05
CA GLY A 94 83.05 -33.46 -40.35
C GLY A 94 83.66 -32.23 -41.05
N SER A 95 84.07 -31.25 -40.25
CA SER A 95 84.59 -29.95 -40.72
C SER A 95 86.03 -30.06 -41.24
N SER A 96 86.72 -28.93 -41.47
CA SER A 96 88.17 -28.96 -41.79
C SER A 96 89.03 -28.99 -40.52
N SER A 97 88.44 -28.65 -39.37
CA SER A 97 89.13 -28.39 -38.10
C SER A 97 88.92 -29.51 -37.08
N SER A 98 89.64 -30.62 -37.31
CA SER A 98 90.11 -31.62 -36.33
C SER A 98 89.13 -32.36 -35.39
N LEU A 99 87.83 -32.06 -35.36
CA LEU A 99 86.84 -32.89 -34.67
C LEU A 99 86.34 -34.00 -35.62
N ALA A 100 86.58 -35.26 -35.24
CA ALA A 100 86.02 -36.42 -35.93
C ALA A 100 84.51 -36.49 -35.63
N ILE A 101 83.70 -36.56 -36.69
CA ILE A 101 82.23 -36.49 -36.59
C ILE A 101 81.64 -37.87 -36.89
N ASN A 102 81.52 -38.68 -35.83
CA ASN A 102 81.30 -40.12 -35.89
C ASN A 102 79.81 -40.48 -35.97
N ASN A 103 79.52 -41.67 -36.51
CA ASN A 103 78.17 -42.24 -36.66
C ASN A 103 77.18 -41.34 -37.46
N SER A 104 77.69 -40.49 -38.36
CA SER A 104 76.92 -39.43 -39.03
C SER A 104 76.81 -39.64 -40.55
N VAL A 105 75.69 -39.20 -41.13
CA VAL A 105 75.29 -39.51 -42.52
C VAL A 105 74.94 -38.23 -43.28
N ALA A 106 75.58 -37.98 -44.42
CA ALA A 106 75.27 -36.86 -45.31
C ALA A 106 74.94 -37.38 -46.72
N ILE A 107 73.67 -37.34 -47.12
CA ILE A 107 73.20 -37.87 -48.41
C ILE A 107 72.57 -36.73 -49.23
N GLY A 108 73.29 -36.24 -50.23
CA GLY A 108 72.85 -35.19 -51.13
C GLY A 108 74.00 -34.41 -51.76
N TYR A 109 73.73 -33.70 -52.86
CA TYR A 109 74.68 -32.71 -53.38
C TYR A 109 74.92 -31.64 -52.30
N ASN A 110 76.18 -31.42 -51.91
CA ASN A 110 76.61 -30.44 -50.92
C ASN A 110 75.87 -30.54 -49.57
N SER A 111 75.43 -31.74 -49.18
CA SER A 111 74.91 -31.99 -47.83
C SER A 111 76.05 -32.04 -46.80
N SER A 112 75.87 -31.50 -45.59
CA SER A 112 76.97 -31.32 -44.62
C SER A 112 76.55 -31.57 -43.17
N VAL A 113 77.17 -32.54 -42.49
CA VAL A 113 76.95 -32.83 -41.06
C VAL A 113 78.21 -32.51 -40.25
N ASN A 114 78.04 -31.72 -39.18
CA ASN A 114 79.16 -31.25 -38.33
C ASN A 114 78.93 -31.55 -36.82
N ILE A 115 78.06 -32.51 -36.51
CA ILE A 115 77.81 -33.07 -35.17
C ILE A 115 77.66 -34.60 -35.29
N ASN A 116 77.95 -35.34 -34.21
CA ASN A 116 77.88 -36.81 -34.20
C ASN A 116 76.45 -37.34 -34.41
N ASN A 117 76.32 -38.64 -34.73
CA ASN A 117 75.07 -39.40 -34.73
C ASN A 117 73.92 -38.81 -35.59
N SER A 118 74.22 -38.00 -36.61
CA SER A 118 73.26 -37.09 -37.24
C SER A 118 73.16 -37.27 -38.75
N ILE A 119 71.98 -36.98 -39.32
CA ILE A 119 71.62 -37.31 -40.71
C ILE A 119 71.20 -36.07 -41.47
N ALA A 120 71.97 -35.63 -42.46
CA ALA A 120 71.54 -34.62 -43.44
C ALA A 120 71.07 -35.28 -44.75
N LEU A 121 69.83 -35.02 -45.15
CA LEU A 121 69.20 -35.65 -46.32
C LEU A 121 68.71 -34.62 -47.34
N GLY A 122 69.25 -34.65 -48.55
CA GLY A 122 68.89 -33.82 -49.70
C GLY A 122 69.92 -32.76 -50.10
N TYR A 123 69.68 -32.13 -51.25
CA TYR A 123 70.51 -31.03 -51.80
C TYR A 123 70.71 -29.89 -50.76
N ASN A 124 71.95 -29.48 -50.54
CA ASN A 124 72.37 -28.48 -49.54
C ASN A 124 71.94 -28.77 -48.08
N SER A 125 71.37 -29.94 -47.77
CA SER A 125 70.89 -30.21 -46.42
C SER A 125 72.04 -30.20 -45.42
N SER A 126 71.92 -29.44 -44.34
CA SER A 126 73.07 -29.12 -43.48
C SER A 126 72.71 -29.07 -42.00
N ILE A 127 73.70 -29.46 -41.19
CA ILE A 127 73.67 -29.47 -39.72
C ILE A 127 74.98 -28.88 -39.19
N LYS A 128 74.86 -27.94 -38.27
CA LYS A 128 75.95 -27.22 -37.58
C LYS A 128 75.84 -27.45 -36.06
N VAL A 129 76.94 -27.21 -35.35
CA VAL A 129 77.00 -27.31 -33.87
C VAL A 129 75.98 -26.39 -33.18
N SER A 130 75.63 -25.26 -33.82
CA SER A 130 74.58 -24.33 -33.36
C SER A 130 73.19 -24.96 -33.22
N ASP A 131 72.91 -26.01 -33.98
CA ASP A 131 71.54 -26.45 -34.25
C ASP A 131 70.97 -27.29 -33.09
N VAL A 132 71.86 -27.90 -32.30
CA VAL A 132 71.57 -28.60 -31.03
C VAL A 132 71.33 -27.61 -29.88
N LEU A 133 71.97 -26.44 -29.92
CA LEU A 133 72.03 -25.50 -28.78
C LEU A 133 70.89 -24.46 -28.76
N SER A 134 70.06 -24.39 -29.80
CA SER A 134 68.96 -23.41 -29.83
C SER A 134 67.74 -23.91 -29.05
N ASN A 135 67.59 -23.44 -27.81
CA ASN A 135 66.40 -23.57 -26.95
C ASN A 135 65.15 -22.88 -27.55
N LYS A 136 64.67 -23.41 -28.69
CA LYS A 136 63.46 -22.96 -29.38
C LYS A 136 62.23 -23.52 -28.67
N ARG A 137 61.86 -22.86 -27.57
CA ARG A 137 60.68 -23.17 -26.75
C ARG A 137 59.45 -23.34 -27.64
N SER A 138 58.62 -24.33 -27.35
CA SER A 138 57.27 -24.40 -27.93
C SER A 138 56.51 -23.13 -27.57
N TYR A 139 55.82 -22.52 -28.54
CA TYR A 139 55.24 -21.18 -28.39
C TYR A 139 53.80 -21.20 -27.82
N PHE A 140 53.32 -22.36 -27.36
CA PHE A 140 51.96 -22.54 -26.88
C PHE A 140 51.94 -23.32 -25.57
N LEU A 141 51.28 -22.71 -24.57
CA LEU A 141 50.97 -23.22 -23.22
C LEU A 141 52.15 -23.25 -22.23
N GLU A 142 51.81 -23.30 -20.94
CA GLU A 142 52.59 -22.68 -19.86
C GLU A 142 53.46 -23.65 -19.05
N ASN A 143 54.69 -23.21 -18.79
CA ASN A 143 55.33 -23.20 -17.48
C ASN A 143 55.41 -24.51 -16.63
N HIS A 144 55.37 -25.69 -17.24
CA HIS A 144 55.84 -26.92 -16.57
C HIS A 144 57.37 -26.93 -16.49
N SER A 145 57.91 -26.48 -15.35
CA SER A 145 59.35 -26.36 -15.06
C SER A 145 60.07 -27.69 -14.77
N SER A 146 59.42 -28.82 -15.02
CA SER A 146 59.94 -30.18 -14.79
C SER A 146 60.08 -31.02 -16.06
N ASP A 147 59.33 -30.71 -17.12
CA ASP A 147 59.47 -31.37 -18.42
C ASP A 147 60.65 -30.78 -19.18
N ASN A 148 61.85 -31.23 -18.78
CA ASN A 148 62.98 -31.21 -19.70
C ASN A 148 62.57 -31.95 -20.96
N LEU A 149 62.59 -31.27 -22.11
CA LEU A 149 62.51 -31.92 -23.41
C LEU A 149 63.77 -32.78 -23.55
N ASN A 150 63.66 -34.06 -23.22
CA ASN A 150 64.78 -34.99 -22.97
C ASN A 150 65.58 -35.39 -24.24
N ASP A 151 65.56 -34.58 -25.30
CA ASP A 151 66.58 -34.64 -26.33
C ASP A 151 67.91 -34.15 -25.73
N SER A 152 68.77 -35.10 -25.41
CA SER A 152 70.13 -34.85 -24.90
C SER A 152 71.12 -34.46 -26.01
N GLY A 153 70.62 -33.97 -27.16
CA GLY A 153 71.40 -33.59 -28.32
C GLY A 153 72.02 -34.78 -29.05
N GLN A 154 71.42 -35.98 -28.90
CA GLN A 154 72.05 -37.23 -29.31
C GLN A 154 72.06 -37.47 -30.82
N GLY A 155 71.35 -36.66 -31.62
CA GLY A 155 71.46 -36.64 -33.08
C GLY A 155 70.32 -35.84 -33.73
N ILE A 156 70.58 -35.17 -34.85
CA ILE A 156 69.59 -34.41 -35.62
C ILE A 156 69.38 -35.03 -37.01
N VAL A 157 68.13 -35.18 -37.43
CA VAL A 157 67.77 -35.48 -38.83
C VAL A 157 67.34 -34.20 -39.54
N SER A 158 68.16 -33.69 -40.46
CA SER A 158 67.90 -32.46 -41.21
C SER A 158 67.56 -32.75 -42.67
N VAL A 159 66.33 -32.41 -43.05
CA VAL A 159 65.84 -32.43 -44.45
C VAL A 159 65.99 -31.07 -45.15
N GLY A 160 66.79 -30.14 -44.59
CA GLY A 160 66.91 -28.75 -45.02
C GLY A 160 68.23 -28.11 -44.64
N THR A 161 68.39 -26.80 -44.84
CA THR A 161 69.59 -26.07 -44.39
C THR A 161 69.48 -25.64 -42.93
N SER A 162 70.60 -25.60 -42.20
CA SER A 162 70.67 -25.17 -40.78
C SER A 162 70.09 -23.77 -40.53
N ASP A 163 70.20 -22.90 -41.52
CA ASP A 163 69.71 -21.51 -41.49
C ASP A 163 68.21 -21.39 -41.82
N GLY A 164 67.56 -22.49 -42.20
CA GLY A 164 66.15 -22.52 -42.59
C GLY A 164 65.82 -21.98 -43.99
N ASN A 165 66.82 -21.59 -44.80
CA ASN A 165 66.61 -21.09 -46.17
C ASN A 165 66.01 -22.15 -47.11
N ILE A 166 66.40 -23.42 -46.94
CA ILE A 166 65.83 -24.57 -47.65
C ILE A 166 65.06 -25.41 -46.65
N LYS A 167 63.73 -25.42 -46.78
CA LYS A 167 62.81 -26.29 -46.04
C LYS A 167 62.18 -27.29 -47.01
N ARG A 168 61.84 -28.49 -46.53
CA ARG A 168 61.15 -29.52 -47.33
C ARG A 168 59.89 -29.99 -46.63
N ARG A 169 58.82 -30.21 -47.41
CA ARG A 169 57.64 -30.93 -46.93
C ARG A 169 58.01 -32.41 -46.86
N ILE A 170 57.98 -32.98 -45.65
CA ILE A 170 57.97 -34.43 -45.51
C ILE A 170 56.54 -34.88 -45.85
N ILE A 171 56.38 -35.57 -46.98
CA ILE A 171 55.09 -36.07 -47.47
C ILE A 171 54.98 -37.56 -47.19
N GLY A 172 53.76 -38.08 -47.04
CA GLY A 172 53.53 -39.47 -46.63
C GLY A 172 53.72 -39.73 -45.13
N VAL A 173 53.94 -38.71 -44.31
CA VAL A 173 53.98 -38.83 -42.84
C VAL A 173 52.62 -39.27 -42.34
N ALA A 174 52.58 -40.46 -41.71
CA ALA A 174 51.40 -41.00 -41.05
C ALA A 174 50.96 -40.13 -39.85
N GLY A 175 49.89 -40.50 -39.15
CA GLY A 175 49.58 -39.87 -37.86
C GLY A 175 50.54 -40.38 -36.81
N GLY A 176 51.24 -39.49 -36.10
CA GLY A 176 52.04 -39.88 -34.94
C GLY A 176 51.16 -40.42 -33.81
N TYR A 177 51.64 -41.42 -33.08
CA TYR A 177 50.89 -42.12 -32.03
C TYR A 177 51.46 -41.86 -30.63
N ASN A 178 52.78 -41.85 -30.50
CA ASN A 178 53.53 -41.52 -29.28
C ASN A 178 53.99 -40.05 -29.31
N ASP A 179 54.35 -39.50 -28.15
CA ASP A 179 54.76 -38.09 -27.99
C ASP A 179 56.02 -37.70 -28.80
N TYR A 180 56.81 -38.68 -29.22
CA TYR A 180 58.02 -38.51 -30.03
C TYR A 180 57.79 -38.71 -31.55
N ASP A 181 56.58 -39.07 -31.98
CA ASP A 181 56.26 -39.27 -33.40
C ASP A 181 55.97 -37.92 -34.10
N ALA A 182 56.30 -37.83 -35.40
CA ALA A 182 56.12 -36.61 -36.17
C ALA A 182 54.64 -36.27 -36.41
N ALA A 183 54.12 -35.28 -35.68
CA ALA A 183 52.75 -34.78 -35.84
C ALA A 183 52.49 -34.21 -37.25
N ASN A 184 51.46 -34.70 -37.94
CA ASN A 184 51.13 -34.25 -39.28
C ASN A 184 50.07 -33.13 -39.31
N VAL A 185 49.88 -32.52 -40.49
CA VAL A 185 48.98 -31.36 -40.67
C VAL A 185 47.51 -31.67 -40.35
N LYS A 186 47.07 -32.94 -40.41
CA LYS A 186 45.72 -33.34 -39.96
C LYS A 186 45.60 -33.24 -38.44
N GLN A 187 46.59 -33.74 -37.71
CA GLN A 187 46.61 -33.71 -36.23
C GLN A 187 46.65 -32.27 -35.72
N VAL A 188 47.52 -31.42 -36.28
CA VAL A 188 47.60 -29.99 -35.89
C VAL A 188 46.29 -29.25 -36.19
N LYS A 189 45.64 -29.52 -37.33
CA LYS A 189 44.31 -28.93 -37.66
C LYS A 189 43.17 -29.41 -36.75
N SER A 190 43.31 -30.56 -36.10
CA SER A 190 42.36 -31.03 -35.08
C SER A 190 42.58 -30.38 -33.72
N ALA A 191 43.79 -29.90 -33.40
CA ALA A 191 44.13 -29.37 -32.08
C ALA A 191 43.73 -27.90 -31.86
N VAL A 192 43.82 -27.03 -32.88
CA VAL A 192 43.68 -25.56 -32.72
C VAL A 192 42.32 -25.02 -33.20
N ARG A 193 41.26 -25.84 -33.14
CA ARG A 193 39.89 -25.43 -33.51
C ARG A 193 39.07 -25.10 -32.25
N TYR A 194 39.42 -24.02 -31.59
CA TYR A 194 38.61 -23.43 -30.52
C TYR A 194 37.38 -22.74 -31.15
N ILE A 195 36.15 -23.28 -31.05
CA ILE A 195 35.74 -24.51 -30.38
C ILE A 195 34.86 -25.37 -31.29
N SER A 196 35.13 -26.68 -31.29
CA SER A 196 34.22 -27.71 -31.77
C SER A 196 33.99 -28.71 -30.64
N ILE A 197 32.73 -29.10 -30.42
CA ILE A 197 32.41 -30.32 -29.66
C ILE A 197 31.99 -31.36 -30.70
N GLN A 198 32.57 -32.56 -30.59
CA GLN A 198 32.34 -33.69 -31.48
C GLN A 198 30.83 -33.94 -31.67
N SER A 199 30.33 -33.65 -32.87
CA SER A 199 29.02 -34.12 -33.31
C SER A 199 29.18 -35.46 -34.03
N ASP A 200 28.22 -36.34 -33.81
CA ASP A 200 28.09 -37.65 -34.45
C ASP A 200 27.57 -37.61 -35.89
N ASN A 201 27.15 -36.44 -36.40
CA ASN A 201 26.40 -36.35 -37.65
C ASN A 201 26.95 -35.28 -38.63
N THR A 202 27.30 -35.73 -39.84
CA THR A 202 27.77 -34.92 -40.97
C THR A 202 26.66 -34.04 -41.55
N GLY A 203 26.29 -32.99 -40.82
CA GLY A 203 25.23 -32.05 -41.19
C GLY A 203 24.83 -31.06 -40.08
N ASP A 204 25.28 -31.24 -38.84
CA ASP A 204 25.03 -30.27 -37.77
C ASP A 204 25.80 -28.95 -37.98
N LEU A 205 25.17 -27.83 -37.61
CA LEU A 205 25.65 -26.45 -37.83
C LEU A 205 27.08 -26.14 -37.32
N ASN A 206 27.62 -26.93 -36.39
CA ASN A 206 28.97 -26.76 -35.83
C ASN A 206 29.86 -28.01 -35.98
N TYR A 207 29.47 -28.98 -36.80
CA TYR A 207 30.22 -30.24 -37.01
C TYR A 207 31.66 -29.99 -37.50
N ASP A 208 31.86 -29.00 -38.36
CA ASP A 208 33.16 -28.62 -38.91
C ASP A 208 33.74 -27.32 -38.31
N GLY A 209 33.13 -26.78 -37.26
CA GLY A 209 33.51 -25.52 -36.61
C GLY A 209 32.82 -24.26 -37.17
N LYS A 210 31.91 -24.38 -38.15
CA LYS A 210 31.18 -23.23 -38.71
C LYS A 210 30.00 -22.73 -37.86
N GLY A 211 29.84 -23.21 -36.61
CA GLY A 211 28.75 -22.76 -35.74
C GLY A 211 28.88 -21.28 -35.34
N ALA A 212 30.10 -20.76 -35.32
CA ALA A 212 30.37 -19.33 -35.23
C ALA A 212 30.43 -18.73 -36.64
N THR A 213 29.31 -18.18 -37.11
CA THR A 213 29.26 -17.43 -38.39
C THR A 213 29.30 -15.92 -38.21
N GLY A 214 29.03 -15.43 -36.99
CA GLY A 214 29.20 -14.02 -36.64
C GLY A 214 30.66 -13.62 -36.52
N LEU A 215 30.97 -12.35 -36.80
CA LEU A 215 32.29 -11.77 -36.54
C LEU A 215 32.60 -11.82 -35.03
N ASP A 216 33.78 -12.32 -34.67
CA ASP A 216 34.22 -12.52 -33.28
C ASP A 216 33.26 -13.37 -32.41
N ALA A 217 32.47 -14.24 -33.05
CA ALA A 217 31.51 -15.11 -32.39
C ALA A 217 32.15 -16.41 -31.87
N ILE A 218 31.55 -16.99 -30.82
CA ILE A 218 32.00 -18.20 -30.14
C ILE A 218 30.85 -19.21 -30.11
N ALA A 219 31.04 -20.43 -30.63
CA ALA A 219 30.03 -21.49 -30.64
C ALA A 219 30.58 -22.82 -30.08
N ILE A 220 30.15 -23.17 -28.88
CA ILE A 220 30.63 -24.34 -28.11
C ILE A 220 29.48 -25.34 -28.01
N GLY A 221 29.48 -26.40 -28.83
CA GLY A 221 28.50 -27.49 -28.71
C GLY A 221 28.03 -28.09 -30.04
N LYS A 222 27.53 -29.33 -29.95
CA LYS A 222 26.76 -29.96 -31.04
C LYS A 222 25.57 -29.05 -31.37
N ARG A 223 25.47 -28.60 -32.62
CA ARG A 223 24.43 -27.67 -33.10
C ARG A 223 24.44 -26.27 -32.46
N ALA A 224 25.50 -25.89 -31.74
CA ALA A 224 25.63 -24.53 -31.24
C ALA A 224 25.75 -23.54 -32.42
N SER A 225 25.10 -22.38 -32.35
CA SER A 225 25.03 -21.44 -33.49
C SER A 225 25.05 -19.98 -33.05
N SER A 226 26.18 -19.32 -33.26
CA SER A 226 26.39 -17.90 -32.98
C SER A 226 26.48 -17.13 -34.28
N VAL A 227 25.39 -16.47 -34.64
CA VAL A 227 25.19 -15.88 -35.98
C VAL A 227 25.52 -14.40 -36.01
N ALA A 228 25.31 -13.69 -34.91
CA ALA A 228 25.60 -12.26 -34.77
C ALA A 228 27.00 -11.99 -34.19
N ARG A 229 27.46 -10.74 -34.39
CA ARG A 229 28.76 -10.23 -33.93
C ARG A 229 28.88 -10.36 -32.40
N GLU A 230 30.04 -10.79 -31.90
CA GLU A 230 30.34 -11.02 -30.47
C GLU A 230 29.37 -12.02 -29.77
N GLY A 231 28.66 -12.87 -30.52
CA GLY A 231 27.69 -13.83 -29.95
C GLY A 231 28.36 -15.06 -29.34
N LEU A 232 28.02 -15.43 -28.10
CA LEU A 232 28.52 -16.62 -27.41
C LEU A 232 27.40 -17.65 -27.20
N SER A 233 27.49 -18.79 -27.88
CA SER A 233 26.61 -19.95 -27.68
C SER A 233 27.38 -21.08 -27.00
N PHE A 234 26.87 -21.62 -25.91
CA PHE A 234 27.48 -22.72 -25.15
C PHE A 234 26.43 -23.77 -24.78
N GLY A 235 26.57 -25.00 -25.28
CA GLY A 235 25.66 -26.11 -25.03
C GLY A 235 25.07 -26.71 -26.30
N VAL A 236 24.45 -27.89 -26.17
CA VAL A 236 23.83 -28.60 -27.31
C VAL A 236 22.65 -27.79 -27.84
N GLY A 237 22.73 -27.33 -29.08
CA GLY A 237 21.70 -26.49 -29.70
C GLY A 237 21.57 -25.07 -29.09
N ALA A 238 22.56 -24.59 -28.33
CA ALA A 238 22.57 -23.20 -27.86
C ALA A 238 22.70 -22.23 -29.05
N ARG A 239 21.99 -21.10 -29.04
CA ARG A 239 21.93 -20.19 -30.19
C ARG A 239 21.87 -18.71 -29.81
N THR A 240 22.73 -17.89 -30.39
CA THR A 240 22.70 -16.42 -30.28
C THR A 240 22.50 -15.81 -31.66
N ASN A 241 21.28 -15.29 -31.91
CA ASN A 241 20.96 -14.48 -33.08
C ASN A 241 21.13 -12.98 -32.83
N GLY A 242 21.24 -12.57 -31.55
CA GLY A 242 21.46 -11.19 -31.14
C GLY A 242 22.93 -10.83 -30.96
N GLU A 243 23.25 -9.55 -31.15
CA GLU A 243 24.61 -9.00 -31.06
C GLU A 243 25.11 -8.91 -29.61
N SER A 244 26.41 -9.11 -29.38
CA SER A 244 27.06 -9.01 -28.05
C SER A 244 26.31 -9.79 -26.96
N SER A 245 25.77 -10.96 -27.33
CA SER A 245 24.76 -11.70 -26.56
C SER A 245 25.23 -13.12 -26.23
N ILE A 246 24.65 -13.71 -25.17
CA ILE A 246 25.18 -14.92 -24.52
C ILE A 246 24.07 -15.97 -24.30
N ALA A 247 24.13 -17.12 -24.97
CA ALA A 247 23.27 -18.28 -24.73
C ALA A 247 24.09 -19.43 -24.11
N ILE A 248 23.86 -19.75 -22.83
CA ILE A 248 24.57 -20.81 -22.10
C ILE A 248 23.56 -21.83 -21.56
N GLY A 249 23.53 -23.03 -22.13
CA GLY A 249 22.66 -24.13 -21.77
C GLY A 249 22.18 -24.91 -22.99
N SER A 250 21.84 -26.19 -22.81
CA SER A 250 21.24 -27.00 -23.89
C SER A 250 19.94 -26.34 -24.37
N GLY A 251 19.84 -26.01 -25.66
CA GLY A 251 18.68 -25.32 -26.23
C GLY A 251 18.47 -23.87 -25.76
N ALA A 252 19.47 -23.25 -25.10
CA ALA A 252 19.40 -21.83 -24.73
C ALA A 252 19.36 -20.95 -25.99
N LEU A 253 18.55 -19.88 -25.99
CA LEU A 253 18.32 -19.02 -27.14
C LEU A 253 18.35 -17.54 -26.74
N VAL A 254 19.19 -16.75 -27.42
CA VAL A 254 19.04 -15.29 -27.43
C VAL A 254 18.58 -14.84 -28.81
N GLY A 255 17.40 -14.22 -28.84
CA GLY A 255 16.75 -13.70 -30.03
C GLY A 255 16.11 -14.75 -30.91
N GLU A 256 14.83 -14.56 -31.23
CA GLU A 256 14.22 -15.16 -32.43
C GLU A 256 14.40 -14.22 -33.65
N THR A 257 14.80 -12.96 -33.42
CA THR A 257 15.13 -11.94 -34.43
C THR A 257 16.51 -11.31 -34.17
N THR A 258 17.10 -10.74 -35.22
CA THR A 258 18.38 -9.98 -35.19
C THR A 258 18.28 -8.63 -34.47
N THR A 259 17.08 -8.20 -34.08
CA THR A 259 16.83 -6.95 -33.34
C THR A 259 17.02 -7.09 -31.83
N THR A 260 17.47 -8.26 -31.34
CA THR A 260 17.92 -8.45 -29.97
C THR A 260 19.42 -8.17 -29.86
N HIS A 261 19.83 -7.44 -28.83
CA HIS A 261 21.24 -7.11 -28.59
C HIS A 261 21.51 -7.18 -27.07
N ARG A 262 22.77 -7.41 -26.68
CA ARG A 262 23.27 -7.38 -25.29
C ARG A 262 22.46 -8.21 -24.30
N SER A 263 21.94 -9.35 -24.75
CA SER A 263 20.97 -10.16 -23.98
C SER A 263 21.53 -11.54 -23.64
N ILE A 264 21.04 -12.13 -22.55
CA ILE A 264 21.64 -13.31 -21.93
C ILE A 264 20.56 -14.35 -21.63
N ALA A 265 20.73 -15.57 -22.13
CA ALA A 265 19.92 -16.73 -21.80
C ALA A 265 20.80 -17.80 -21.13
N PHE A 266 20.67 -17.97 -19.81
CA PHE A 266 21.52 -18.85 -19.01
C PHE A 266 20.68 -19.94 -18.34
N GLY A 267 20.72 -21.15 -18.88
CA GLY A 267 19.97 -22.33 -18.45
C GLY A 267 19.52 -23.18 -19.64
N GLN A 268 19.28 -24.47 -19.42
CA GLN A 268 18.69 -25.33 -20.46
C GLN A 268 17.31 -24.76 -20.88
N ASN A 269 17.11 -24.60 -22.19
CA ASN A 269 15.95 -23.95 -22.81
C ASN A 269 15.64 -22.54 -22.30
N ALA A 270 16.60 -21.81 -21.72
CA ALA A 270 16.41 -20.40 -21.40
C ALA A 270 16.22 -19.59 -22.70
N LYS A 271 15.30 -18.62 -22.72
CA LYS A 271 15.01 -17.76 -23.87
C LYS A 271 15.04 -16.28 -23.50
N ALA A 272 15.90 -15.50 -24.13
CA ALA A 272 15.94 -14.04 -24.01
C ALA A 272 15.56 -13.41 -25.36
N ASN A 273 14.28 -13.06 -25.54
CA ASN A 273 13.75 -12.58 -26.82
C ASN A 273 13.55 -11.06 -26.89
N LEU A 274 13.98 -10.29 -25.88
CA LEU A 274 13.94 -8.81 -25.85
C LEU A 274 15.35 -8.21 -25.78
N GLN A 275 15.49 -6.89 -26.03
CA GLN A 275 16.78 -6.19 -25.91
C GLN A 275 17.23 -6.03 -24.45
N ASN A 276 18.55 -6.07 -24.23
CA ASN A 276 19.20 -5.97 -22.92
C ASN A 276 18.62 -6.93 -21.85
N SER A 277 18.04 -8.07 -22.24
CA SER A 277 17.26 -8.94 -21.34
C SER A 277 18.06 -10.11 -20.77
N LEU A 278 17.67 -10.62 -19.59
CA LEU A 278 18.32 -11.74 -18.91
C LEU A 278 17.31 -12.82 -18.53
N ALA A 279 17.38 -13.99 -19.17
CA ALA A 279 16.61 -15.18 -18.79
C ALA A 279 17.51 -16.15 -18.01
N LEU A 280 17.25 -16.32 -16.70
CA LEU A 280 18.09 -17.10 -15.79
C LEU A 280 17.36 -18.34 -15.25
N GLY A 281 17.87 -19.53 -15.61
CA GLY A 281 17.42 -20.84 -15.15
C GLY A 281 16.77 -21.70 -16.25
N TYR A 282 16.59 -22.98 -15.94
CA TYR A 282 15.89 -23.97 -16.78
C TYR A 282 14.49 -23.47 -17.22
N ASN A 283 14.21 -23.52 -18.51
CA ASN A 283 12.99 -23.01 -19.18
C ASN A 283 12.62 -21.54 -18.82
N SER A 284 13.56 -20.70 -18.35
CA SER A 284 13.26 -19.29 -18.08
C SER A 284 13.08 -18.51 -19.39
N VAL A 285 12.08 -17.63 -19.45
CA VAL A 285 11.74 -16.89 -20.68
C VAL A 285 11.59 -15.39 -20.38
N VAL A 286 12.16 -14.55 -21.25
CA VAL A 286 11.79 -13.14 -21.44
C VAL A 286 11.21 -12.97 -22.85
N GLN A 287 10.03 -12.37 -22.96
CA GLN A 287 9.22 -12.25 -24.18
C GLN A 287 8.39 -10.95 -24.20
N THR A 288 7.87 -10.57 -25.36
CA THR A 288 7.12 -9.30 -25.57
C THR A 288 5.89 -9.12 -24.67
N ALA A 289 5.23 -10.22 -24.26
CA ALA A 289 4.09 -10.15 -23.35
C ALA A 289 4.46 -9.63 -21.94
N ASP A 290 5.72 -9.78 -21.53
CA ASP A 290 6.17 -9.41 -20.18
C ASP A 290 6.20 -7.88 -20.01
N VAL A 291 6.48 -7.14 -21.09
CA VAL A 291 6.40 -5.66 -21.17
C VAL A 291 4.96 -5.15 -20.99
N LEU A 292 3.98 -5.90 -21.51
CA LEU A 292 2.56 -5.57 -21.42
C LEU A 292 1.98 -5.90 -20.03
N ALA A 293 2.54 -6.92 -19.36
CA ALA A 293 2.18 -7.28 -17.99
C ALA A 293 2.64 -6.22 -16.96
N ALA A 294 3.79 -5.58 -17.17
CA ALA A 294 4.27 -4.48 -16.29
C ALA A 294 3.27 -3.31 -16.25
N ASN A 295 2.72 -2.94 -17.41
CA ASN A 295 1.84 -1.78 -17.59
C ASN A 295 0.38 -1.99 -17.12
N THR A 296 0.02 -3.16 -16.59
CA THR A 296 -1.39 -3.55 -16.33
C THR A 296 -1.72 -3.88 -14.87
N HIS A 297 -0.76 -3.83 -13.95
CA HIS A 297 -0.93 -4.27 -12.56
C HIS A 297 -0.85 -3.13 -11.52
N SER A 298 -1.77 -2.17 -11.61
CA SER A 298 -1.94 -1.09 -10.61
C SER A 298 -2.43 -1.62 -9.26
N TYR A 299 -1.52 -2.07 -8.39
CA TYR A 299 -1.84 -2.62 -7.08
C TYR A 299 -1.81 -1.56 -5.96
N PHE A 300 -2.91 -0.80 -5.91
CA PHE A 300 -3.39 0.04 -4.79
C PHE A 300 -2.58 1.31 -4.43
N LEU A 301 -3.15 2.47 -4.81
CA LEU A 301 -2.81 3.84 -4.33
C LEU A 301 -1.38 4.30 -4.73
N GLU A 302 -1.15 5.30 -5.59
CA GLU A 302 -1.92 6.52 -5.89
C GLU A 302 -1.85 6.93 -7.38
N ASN A 303 -2.67 7.92 -7.77
CA ASN A 303 -2.64 8.53 -9.10
C ASN A 303 -1.66 9.73 -9.12
N HIS A 304 -0.35 9.44 -9.09
CA HIS A 304 0.68 10.43 -9.38
C HIS A 304 0.87 10.58 -10.90
N GLY A 305 0.81 11.82 -11.38
CA GLY A 305 0.89 12.10 -12.81
C GLY A 305 2.29 11.90 -13.40
N SER A 306 2.35 11.66 -14.71
CA SER A 306 3.55 11.55 -15.56
C SER A 306 4.55 10.42 -15.29
N ASP A 307 4.61 9.80 -14.12
CA ASP A 307 5.43 8.58 -13.87
C ASP A 307 4.78 7.30 -14.45
N VAL A 308 4.27 7.41 -15.67
CA VAL A 308 3.76 6.28 -16.46
C VAL A 308 4.94 5.50 -17.02
N LEU A 309 5.44 4.56 -16.21
CA LEU A 309 6.21 3.36 -16.57
C LEU A 309 6.86 3.42 -17.98
N ASN A 310 7.90 4.24 -18.15
CA ASN A 310 8.58 4.38 -19.45
C ASN A 310 9.53 3.21 -19.76
N ASP A 311 9.39 2.07 -19.08
CA ASP A 311 10.12 0.85 -19.40
C ASP A 311 9.73 0.37 -20.81
N SER A 312 10.65 0.65 -21.73
CA SER A 312 10.61 0.22 -23.13
C SER A 312 10.71 -1.30 -23.34
N GLY A 313 10.63 -2.10 -22.28
CA GLY A 313 10.81 -3.56 -22.30
C GLY A 313 12.29 -3.96 -22.31
N GLN A 314 13.18 -3.09 -21.82
CA GLN A 314 14.63 -3.25 -21.89
C GLN A 314 15.20 -3.45 -20.49
N GLY A 315 16.03 -4.48 -20.29
CA GLY A 315 16.59 -4.80 -18.97
C GLY A 315 15.79 -5.83 -18.16
N ILE A 316 14.69 -6.37 -18.72
CA ILE A 316 13.85 -7.36 -18.03
C ILE A 316 14.67 -8.61 -17.66
N VAL A 317 14.65 -8.95 -16.36
CA VAL A 317 15.27 -10.16 -15.81
C VAL A 317 14.21 -11.17 -15.42
N SER A 318 14.15 -12.31 -16.12
CA SER A 318 13.22 -13.40 -15.82
C SER A 318 13.91 -14.58 -15.16
N PHE A 319 13.37 -14.98 -14.00
CA PHE A 319 13.77 -16.17 -13.26
C PHE A 319 12.77 -17.34 -13.43
N GLY A 320 11.87 -17.29 -14.42
CA GLY A 320 10.76 -18.25 -14.54
C GLY A 320 10.23 -18.45 -15.95
N THR A 321 9.37 -19.45 -16.11
CA THR A 321 8.69 -19.77 -17.38
C THR A 321 7.61 -18.75 -17.70
N ALA A 322 7.44 -18.42 -18.99
CA ALA A 322 6.37 -17.54 -19.52
C ALA A 322 4.94 -17.86 -19.02
N ASN A 323 4.61 -19.14 -18.79
CA ASN A 323 3.30 -19.57 -18.27
C ASN A 323 3.21 -19.63 -16.74
N GLY A 324 4.22 -19.13 -16.02
CA GLY A 324 4.28 -19.15 -14.55
C GLY A 324 4.41 -20.52 -13.88
N SER A 325 4.55 -21.61 -14.63
CA SER A 325 4.65 -22.99 -14.08
C SER A 325 5.91 -23.23 -13.24
N ILE A 326 7.03 -22.60 -13.59
CA ILE A 326 8.26 -22.56 -12.80
C ILE A 326 8.49 -21.13 -12.31
N LYS A 327 8.45 -20.96 -10.99
CA LYS A 327 8.83 -19.72 -10.28
C LYS A 327 10.03 -20.03 -9.38
N ARG A 328 10.96 -19.09 -9.23
CA ARG A 328 12.17 -19.25 -8.41
C ARG A 328 12.17 -18.28 -7.23
N ARG A 329 12.71 -18.73 -6.09
CA ARG A 329 12.87 -17.91 -4.90
C ARG A 329 14.26 -17.26 -4.92
N LEU A 330 14.27 -15.94 -4.98
CA LEU A 330 15.47 -15.14 -4.72
C LEU A 330 15.77 -15.18 -3.21
N ILE A 331 17.01 -15.46 -2.84
CA ILE A 331 17.50 -15.51 -1.45
C ILE A 331 18.68 -14.57 -1.28
N GLY A 332 18.88 -14.03 -0.07
CA GLY A 332 19.93 -13.04 0.19
C GLY A 332 19.62 -11.61 -0.29
N VAL A 333 18.42 -11.35 -0.82
CA VAL A 333 18.01 -10.01 -1.29
C VAL A 333 18.00 -9.02 -0.12
N ALA A 334 18.84 -7.98 -0.23
CA ALA A 334 18.92 -6.88 0.72
C ALA A 334 17.59 -6.09 0.78
N GLY A 335 17.48 -5.14 1.71
CA GLY A 335 16.36 -4.21 1.68
C GLY A 335 16.59 -3.18 0.57
N GLY A 336 15.67 -3.07 -0.38
CA GLY A 336 15.71 -2.00 -1.38
C GLY A 336 15.59 -0.62 -0.75
N TYR A 337 16.23 0.38 -1.37
CA TYR A 337 16.30 1.75 -0.85
C TYR A 337 15.71 2.77 -1.84
N ASN A 338 15.89 2.53 -3.14
CA ASN A 338 15.39 3.33 -4.25
C ASN A 338 14.21 2.61 -4.94
N ASP A 339 13.46 3.34 -5.77
CA ASP A 339 12.19 2.87 -6.36
C ASP A 339 12.34 1.65 -7.29
N TYR A 340 13.53 1.45 -7.87
CA TYR A 340 13.87 0.32 -8.73
C TYR A 340 14.47 -0.90 -7.98
N ASP A 341 14.69 -0.81 -6.68
CA ASP A 341 15.30 -1.90 -5.90
C ASP A 341 14.28 -3.01 -5.56
N ALA A 342 14.71 -4.27 -5.65
CA ALA A 342 13.85 -5.42 -5.36
C ALA A 342 13.40 -5.48 -3.88
N ALA A 343 12.15 -5.09 -3.61
CA ALA A 343 11.58 -5.10 -2.26
C ALA A 343 11.55 -6.51 -1.64
N ASN A 344 12.22 -6.69 -0.50
CA ASN A 344 12.31 -7.99 0.16
C ASN A 344 11.17 -8.24 1.17
N VAL A 345 11.04 -9.49 1.62
CA VAL A 345 9.97 -9.92 2.53
C VAL A 345 9.99 -9.18 3.88
N LYS A 346 11.14 -8.64 4.33
CA LYS A 346 11.23 -7.81 5.54
C LYS A 346 10.58 -6.44 5.33
N GLN A 347 10.76 -5.83 4.16
CA GLN A 347 10.11 -4.56 3.80
C GLN A 347 8.61 -4.73 3.64
N VAL A 348 8.15 -5.75 2.91
CA VAL A 348 6.71 -6.03 2.74
C VAL A 348 6.03 -6.27 4.10
N LYS A 349 6.65 -7.06 4.99
CA LYS A 349 6.21 -7.23 6.39
C LYS A 349 6.26 -5.94 7.22
N SER A 350 7.10 -4.98 6.87
CA SER A 350 7.18 -3.67 7.53
C SER A 350 6.07 -2.72 7.06
N ALA A 351 5.68 -2.78 5.78
CA ALA A 351 4.59 -1.98 5.23
C ALA A 351 3.23 -2.42 5.83
N VAL A 352 2.95 -3.72 5.85
CA VAL A 352 1.68 -4.26 6.41
C VAL A 352 1.68 -4.42 7.95
N ARG A 353 2.64 -3.80 8.67
CA ARG A 353 2.92 -4.08 10.09
C ARG A 353 1.73 -3.90 11.02
N TYR A 354 0.84 -2.94 10.74
CA TYR A 354 -0.24 -2.56 11.66
C TYR A 354 -1.63 -3.11 11.30
N ILE A 355 -1.76 -3.89 10.23
CA ILE A 355 -3.02 -4.49 9.79
C ILE A 355 -3.07 -5.96 10.25
N SER A 356 -3.84 -6.24 11.31
CA SER A 356 -4.09 -7.61 11.78
C SER A 356 -5.33 -8.21 11.14
N PHE A 357 -5.13 -9.34 10.46
CA PHE A 357 -6.14 -10.38 10.24
C PHE A 357 -5.57 -11.66 10.87
N LYS A 358 -6.32 -12.33 11.76
CA LYS A 358 -5.82 -13.51 12.48
C LYS A 358 -6.18 -14.82 11.77
N SER A 359 -5.20 -15.71 11.75
CA SER A 359 -5.42 -17.15 11.81
C SER A 359 -4.77 -17.68 13.10
N ASP A 360 -5.56 -18.38 13.90
CA ASP A 360 -5.23 -19.49 14.84
C ASP A 360 -3.90 -19.61 15.65
N ASN A 361 -3.00 -18.62 15.77
CA ASN A 361 -1.83 -18.75 16.68
C ASN A 361 -1.38 -17.46 17.44
N THR A 362 -0.56 -17.60 18.49
CA THR A 362 -0.52 -16.68 19.65
C THR A 362 0.77 -15.88 19.92
N GLY A 363 0.62 -14.63 20.41
CA GLY A 363 1.68 -13.77 20.98
C GLY A 363 2.57 -13.09 19.91
N ASP A 364 2.73 -11.77 19.82
CA ASP A 364 2.60 -10.65 20.77
C ASP A 364 1.84 -9.45 20.16
N ALA A 365 1.09 -8.68 20.97
CA ALA A 365 -0.11 -7.94 20.57
C ALA A 365 0.11 -6.80 19.53
N ASN A 366 -0.26 -7.08 18.28
CA ASN A 366 -0.09 -6.24 17.09
C ASN A 366 1.33 -5.66 16.86
N TYR A 367 2.36 -6.45 17.18
CA TYR A 367 3.62 -6.43 16.42
C TYR A 367 3.64 -7.53 15.35
N TYR A 368 2.94 -8.66 15.60
CA TYR A 368 2.92 -9.85 14.75
C TYR A 368 1.61 -10.08 13.96
N ARG A 369 0.72 -9.07 13.88
CA ARG A 369 -0.59 -9.09 13.19
C ARG A 369 -1.67 -9.98 13.84
N ASN A 370 -1.67 -10.05 15.17
CA ASN A 370 -2.54 -10.92 15.98
C ASN A 370 -3.49 -10.17 16.92
N GLY A 371 -3.67 -8.84 16.77
CA GLY A 371 -4.56 -8.06 17.63
C GLY A 371 -6.04 -8.47 17.49
N ALA A 372 -6.41 -8.96 16.32
CA ALA A 372 -7.69 -9.60 16.02
C ALA A 372 -7.75 -10.97 16.71
N THR A 373 -8.06 -11.06 18.00
CA THR A 373 -8.03 -12.35 18.73
C THR A 373 -9.31 -13.16 18.63
N GLY A 374 -10.47 -12.54 18.34
CA GLY A 374 -11.73 -13.25 18.08
C GLY A 374 -11.86 -13.80 16.65
N ALA A 375 -12.84 -14.67 16.42
CA ALA A 375 -13.20 -15.15 15.08
C ALA A 375 -13.69 -13.99 14.20
N ASP A 376 -13.34 -13.98 12.91
CA ASP A 376 -13.74 -12.97 11.92
C ASP A 376 -13.53 -11.50 12.37
N SER A 377 -12.53 -11.29 13.23
CA SER A 377 -12.22 -9.98 13.81
C SER A 377 -11.09 -9.25 13.05
N ILE A 378 -11.05 -7.92 13.18
CA ILE A 378 -10.08 -7.05 12.50
C ILE A 378 -9.46 -6.10 13.53
N ALA A 379 -8.13 -5.97 13.56
CA ALA A 379 -7.46 -5.01 14.45
C ALA A 379 -6.39 -4.19 13.71
N ILE A 380 -6.53 -2.87 13.73
CA ILE A 380 -5.70 -1.93 12.96
C ILE A 380 -5.12 -0.88 13.90
N GLY A 381 -3.79 -0.77 13.92
CA GLY A 381 -3.04 0.18 14.75
C GLY A 381 -2.30 -0.44 15.94
N LYS A 382 -1.21 0.21 16.38
CA LYS A 382 -0.36 -0.26 17.48
C LYS A 382 -1.20 -0.49 18.75
N GLY A 383 -1.11 -1.69 19.33
CA GLY A 383 -1.85 -2.03 20.56
C GLY A 383 -3.36 -2.28 20.37
N ALA A 384 -3.88 -2.23 19.13
CA ALA A 384 -5.28 -2.55 18.86
C ALA A 384 -5.61 -4.03 19.17
N SER A 385 -6.75 -4.29 19.82
CA SER A 385 -7.15 -5.63 20.27
C SER A 385 -8.66 -5.88 20.10
N SER A 386 -9.02 -6.74 19.15
CA SER A 386 -10.39 -7.15 18.84
C SER A 386 -10.60 -8.58 19.31
N ALA A 387 -11.05 -8.75 20.55
CA ALA A 387 -11.15 -10.05 21.22
C ALA A 387 -12.49 -10.76 20.98
N GLY A 388 -13.55 -10.00 20.68
CA GLY A 388 -14.85 -10.57 20.33
C GLY A 388 -14.88 -11.21 18.95
N GLY A 389 -15.75 -12.20 18.76
CA GLY A 389 -16.15 -12.61 17.40
C GLY A 389 -16.74 -11.43 16.63
N GLU A 390 -16.50 -11.34 15.33
CA GLU A 390 -17.02 -10.28 14.43
C GLU A 390 -16.61 -8.85 14.84
N SER A 391 -15.61 -8.68 15.72
CA SER A 391 -15.26 -7.39 16.32
C SER A 391 -14.18 -6.61 15.55
N LEU A 392 -14.24 -5.27 15.61
CA LEU A 392 -13.32 -4.38 14.89
C LEU A 392 -12.73 -3.31 15.82
N SER A 393 -11.40 -3.20 15.85
CA SER A 393 -10.64 -2.17 16.56
C SER A 393 -9.79 -1.37 15.58
N PHE A 394 -9.91 -0.05 15.59
CA PHE A 394 -9.16 0.85 14.71
C PHE A 394 -8.58 2.02 15.51
N GLY A 395 -7.27 2.03 15.72
CA GLY A 395 -6.56 3.10 16.43
C GLY A 395 -5.46 2.59 17.35
N ILE A 396 -4.66 3.51 17.88
CA ILE A 396 -3.63 3.18 18.87
C ILE A 396 -4.32 2.77 20.17
N ASP A 397 -4.02 1.59 20.71
CA ASP A 397 -4.61 1.02 21.93
C ASP A 397 -6.16 0.89 21.91
N ALA A 398 -6.78 0.79 20.73
CA ALA A 398 -8.23 0.58 20.58
C ALA A 398 -8.63 -0.87 20.95
N GLN A 399 -9.73 -1.07 21.67
CA GLN A 399 -10.12 -2.38 22.21
C GLN A 399 -11.61 -2.70 22.02
N ALA A 400 -11.91 -3.72 21.21
CA ALA A 400 -13.25 -4.27 21.02
C ALA A 400 -13.33 -5.67 21.67
N LYS A 401 -13.95 -5.76 22.84
CA LYS A 401 -13.70 -6.90 23.77
C LYS A 401 -14.64 -8.10 23.59
N GLU A 402 -15.81 -7.90 23.01
CA GLU A 402 -16.93 -8.85 23.03
C GLU A 402 -17.59 -8.95 21.64
N GLN A 403 -18.47 -9.94 21.42
CA GLN A 403 -19.04 -10.22 20.08
C GLN A 403 -19.67 -8.99 19.41
N GLY A 404 -19.37 -8.77 18.13
CA GLY A 404 -19.91 -7.67 17.32
C GLY A 404 -19.55 -6.26 17.81
N SER A 405 -18.59 -6.12 18.73
CA SER A 405 -18.19 -4.82 19.27
C SER A 405 -17.26 -4.04 18.33
N LEU A 406 -17.36 -2.71 18.36
CA LEU A 406 -16.62 -1.80 17.48
C LEU A 406 -15.95 -0.70 18.32
N ALA A 407 -14.63 -0.54 18.19
CA ALA A 407 -13.85 0.49 18.86
C ALA A 407 -12.96 1.28 17.88
N ILE A 408 -13.34 2.51 17.56
CA ILE A 408 -12.61 3.40 16.63
C ILE A 408 -12.07 4.63 17.40
N GLY A 409 -10.78 4.88 17.28
CA GLY A 409 -10.09 6.01 17.92
C GLY A 409 -9.02 5.55 18.91
N ARG A 410 -8.05 6.43 19.20
CA ARG A 410 -6.97 6.10 20.16
C ARG A 410 -7.54 5.86 21.56
N SER A 411 -7.21 4.72 22.14
CA SER A 411 -7.68 4.27 23.46
C SER A 411 -9.23 4.21 23.58
N ALA A 412 -9.93 4.00 22.46
CA ALA A 412 -11.36 3.69 22.44
C ALA A 412 -11.60 2.26 22.96
N ILE A 413 -12.57 2.04 23.85
CA ILE A 413 -12.83 0.73 24.44
C ILE A 413 -14.32 0.36 24.43
N SER A 414 -14.69 -0.61 23.59
CA SER A 414 -16.01 -1.26 23.67
C SER A 414 -15.90 -2.51 24.55
N HIS A 415 -16.55 -2.48 25.73
CA HIS A 415 -16.43 -3.52 26.76
C HIS A 415 -17.42 -4.68 26.60
N LYS A 416 -18.47 -4.54 25.79
CA LYS A 416 -19.63 -5.44 25.77
C LYS A 416 -20.15 -5.68 24.35
N GLN A 417 -20.95 -6.74 24.20
CA GLN A 417 -21.49 -7.20 22.93
C GLN A 417 -22.22 -6.06 22.19
N TYR A 418 -22.03 -5.99 20.89
CA TYR A 418 -22.66 -5.03 19.96
C TYR A 418 -22.45 -3.54 20.30
N GLY A 419 -21.48 -3.21 21.17
CA GLY A 419 -21.21 -1.83 21.57
C GLY A 419 -20.41 -1.05 20.51
N LEU A 420 -20.93 0.10 20.09
CA LEU A 420 -20.29 1.01 19.12
C LEU A 420 -19.56 2.15 19.85
N THR A 421 -18.23 2.16 19.83
CA THR A 421 -17.39 3.20 20.44
C THR A 421 -16.59 3.95 19.37
N LEU A 422 -16.74 5.28 19.30
CA LEU A 422 -16.02 6.15 18.36
C LEU A 422 -15.52 7.43 19.05
N GLY A 423 -14.19 7.54 19.24
CA GLY A 423 -13.53 8.74 19.76
C GLY A 423 -12.31 8.45 20.64
N TYR A 424 -11.44 9.46 20.81
CA TYR A 424 -10.31 9.35 21.74
C TYR A 424 -10.80 9.16 23.18
N GLN A 425 -10.37 8.07 23.83
CA GLN A 425 -10.82 7.65 25.17
C GLN A 425 -12.35 7.48 25.32
N ALA A 426 -13.08 7.24 24.21
CA ALA A 426 -14.50 6.87 24.27
C ALA A 426 -14.65 5.44 24.85
N ALA A 427 -15.75 5.15 25.54
CA ALA A 427 -15.99 3.79 26.06
C ALA A 427 -17.46 3.42 26.27
N THR A 428 -17.95 2.39 25.55
CA THR A 428 -19.21 1.72 25.88
C THR A 428 -18.98 0.64 26.93
N ARG A 429 -19.61 0.77 28.10
CA ARG A 429 -19.44 -0.20 29.21
C ARG A 429 -20.47 -1.32 29.24
N GLU A 430 -21.62 -1.09 28.62
CA GLU A 430 -22.78 -1.99 28.61
C GLU A 430 -23.19 -2.45 27.21
N VAL A 431 -23.94 -3.55 27.15
CA VAL A 431 -24.42 -4.21 25.92
C VAL A 431 -25.22 -3.25 25.05
N GLU A 432 -25.01 -3.32 23.72
CA GLU A 432 -25.68 -2.50 22.69
C GLU A 432 -25.52 -0.98 22.89
N GLY A 433 -24.61 -0.53 23.75
CA GLY A 433 -24.34 0.89 23.97
C GLY A 433 -23.64 1.56 22.77
N VAL A 434 -23.89 2.85 22.58
CA VAL A 434 -23.27 3.67 21.53
C VAL A 434 -22.59 4.90 22.15
N ALA A 435 -21.28 5.07 21.98
CA ALA A 435 -20.52 6.22 22.49
C ALA A 435 -19.79 6.94 21.35
N LEU A 436 -20.19 8.19 21.05
CA LEU A 436 -19.75 8.95 19.88
C LEU A 436 -19.16 10.31 20.32
N GLY A 437 -17.85 10.36 20.58
CA GLY A 437 -17.14 11.57 20.96
C GLY A 437 -15.94 11.31 21.87
N ARG A 438 -15.02 12.28 21.95
CA ARG A 438 -13.86 12.23 22.87
C ARG A 438 -14.35 12.04 24.32
N GLY A 439 -13.94 10.99 25.02
CA GLY A 439 -14.38 10.72 26.39
C GLY A 439 -15.88 10.43 26.56
N ALA A 440 -16.63 10.23 25.47
CA ALA A 440 -18.03 9.85 25.52
C ALA A 440 -18.17 8.43 26.10
N ALA A 441 -19.18 8.19 26.94
CA ALA A 441 -19.29 6.92 27.65
C ALA A 441 -20.73 6.50 28.00
N THR A 442 -21.04 5.22 27.76
CA THR A 442 -22.29 4.59 28.21
C THR A 442 -22.07 3.71 29.45
N HIS A 443 -23.10 3.60 30.28
CA HIS A 443 -23.11 2.90 31.57
C HIS A 443 -24.42 2.11 31.80
N ASN A 444 -25.42 2.29 30.93
CA ASN A 444 -26.63 1.48 30.86
C ASN A 444 -26.73 0.80 29.49
N GLN A 445 -27.43 -0.33 29.42
CA GLN A 445 -27.64 -1.08 28.17
C GLN A 445 -28.43 -0.24 27.15
N LYS A 446 -28.10 -0.38 25.86
CA LYS A 446 -28.71 0.34 24.72
C LYS A 446 -28.62 1.89 24.74
N SER A 447 -27.99 2.49 25.75
CA SER A 447 -27.80 3.95 25.80
C SER A 447 -26.96 4.49 24.65
N ILE A 448 -27.22 5.74 24.28
CA ILE A 448 -26.45 6.50 23.29
C ILE A 448 -25.84 7.73 23.98
N ALA A 449 -24.52 7.78 24.11
CA ALA A 449 -23.76 8.92 24.60
C ALA A 449 -23.16 9.72 23.42
N LEU A 450 -23.75 10.85 23.09
CA LEU A 450 -23.44 11.64 21.89
C LEU A 450 -22.73 12.96 22.23
N GLY A 451 -21.55 13.18 21.67
CA GLY A 451 -20.70 14.36 21.86
C GLY A 451 -19.58 14.16 22.88
N SER A 452 -18.57 15.05 22.85
CA SER A 452 -17.42 15.00 23.77
C SER A 452 -17.88 14.98 25.24
N ASP A 453 -17.31 14.07 26.02
CA ASP A 453 -17.51 13.94 27.47
C ASP A 453 -18.98 13.71 27.89
N SER A 454 -19.84 13.27 26.96
CA SER A 454 -21.22 12.88 27.23
C SER A 454 -21.29 11.56 27.98
N GLN A 455 -22.18 11.47 28.98
CA GLN A 455 -22.36 10.33 29.86
C GLN A 455 -23.84 10.16 30.22
N ASP A 456 -24.28 8.91 30.34
CA ASP A 456 -25.60 8.49 30.84
C ASP A 456 -25.57 8.10 32.33
N GLN A 457 -24.48 8.43 33.05
CA GLN A 457 -24.41 8.25 34.50
C GLN A 457 -25.50 9.06 35.20
N ASN A 458 -26.03 8.49 36.30
CA ASN A 458 -27.13 9.07 37.08
C ASN A 458 -28.48 9.14 36.34
N TYR A 459 -28.69 8.34 35.28
CA TYR A 459 -30.06 7.99 34.88
C TYR A 459 -30.74 7.20 36.01
N ASN A 460 -31.40 7.93 36.90
CA ASN A 460 -32.12 7.35 38.02
C ASN A 460 -33.37 6.67 37.49
N GLN A 461 -33.51 5.36 37.73
CA GLN A 461 -34.65 4.53 37.32
C GLN A 461 -36.00 5.04 37.89
N ASN A 462 -35.98 5.93 38.88
CA ASN A 462 -37.15 6.62 39.43
C ASN A 462 -37.40 8.02 38.82
N SER A 463 -36.80 8.36 37.67
CA SER A 463 -37.02 9.62 36.93
C SER A 463 -38.39 9.64 36.24
N ARG A 464 -39.46 9.51 37.04
CA ARG A 464 -40.84 9.76 36.58
C ARG A 464 -40.88 11.17 35.96
N GLY A 465 -41.57 11.30 34.83
CA GLY A 465 -41.71 12.58 34.13
C GLY A 465 -42.18 13.70 35.05
N ALA A 466 -41.86 14.95 34.71
CA ALA A 466 -42.20 16.14 35.50
C ALA A 466 -43.70 16.48 35.40
N PHE A 467 -44.55 15.58 35.91
CA PHE A 467 -46.00 15.71 35.87
C PHE A 467 -46.49 16.74 36.89
N LEU A 468 -47.34 17.67 36.43
CA LEU A 468 -48.18 18.46 37.34
C LEU A 468 -49.10 17.51 38.11
N ASN A 469 -49.20 17.70 39.42
CA ASN A 469 -49.66 16.67 40.37
C ASN A 469 -51.18 16.40 40.27
N HIS A 470 -51.59 15.57 39.31
CA HIS A 470 -52.99 15.30 39.01
C HIS A 470 -53.24 13.81 38.73
N ASN A 471 -53.90 13.12 39.67
CA ASN A 471 -54.38 11.73 39.60
C ASN A 471 -53.39 10.68 39.01
N PRO A 472 -52.55 10.02 39.84
CA PRO A 472 -51.55 9.05 39.35
C PRO A 472 -52.15 7.85 38.62
N SER A 473 -53.39 7.48 38.93
CA SER A 473 -54.07 6.24 38.47
C SER A 473 -54.39 6.18 36.98
N LYS A 474 -54.18 7.25 36.20
CA LYS A 474 -54.33 7.23 34.72
C LYS A 474 -53.06 7.60 33.95
N ILE A 475 -52.09 8.27 34.58
CA ILE A 475 -50.83 8.67 33.92
C ILE A 475 -49.87 7.47 33.80
N ASN A 476 -49.88 6.57 34.79
CA ASN A 476 -49.01 5.39 34.79
C ASN A 476 -49.21 4.48 33.56
N GLN A 477 -50.40 4.40 32.95
CA GLN A 477 -50.66 3.56 31.76
C GLN A 477 -49.89 3.98 30.48
N TYR A 478 -49.35 5.21 30.42
CA TYR A 478 -48.50 5.66 29.30
C TYR A 478 -47.00 5.68 29.64
N THR A 479 -46.61 5.34 30.87
CA THR A 479 -45.20 5.34 31.33
C THR A 479 -44.73 3.98 31.86
N GLU A 480 -45.64 3.10 32.27
CA GLU A 480 -45.34 1.72 32.59
C GLU A 480 -45.41 0.87 31.32
N ASN A 481 -44.24 0.56 30.72
CA ASN A 481 -43.88 -0.81 30.28
C ASN A 481 -42.51 -0.92 29.57
N ASN A 482 -41.98 0.13 28.91
CA ASN A 482 -40.86 -0.03 27.97
C ASN A 482 -39.46 0.40 28.48
N ASP A 483 -39.35 1.37 29.39
CA ASP A 483 -38.10 2.11 29.60
C ASP A 483 -36.95 1.31 30.26
N LYS A 484 -37.28 0.23 31.00
CA LYS A 484 -36.30 -0.53 31.81
C LYS A 484 -35.17 -1.18 30.98
N ASN A 485 -35.44 -1.49 29.71
CA ASN A 485 -34.55 -2.27 28.84
C ASN A 485 -34.14 -1.55 27.54
N ASN A 486 -34.42 -0.25 27.40
CA ASN A 486 -34.29 0.47 26.12
C ASN A 486 -33.20 1.56 26.10
N GLY A 487 -32.55 1.85 27.22
CA GLY A 487 -31.46 2.84 27.31
C GLY A 487 -31.91 4.29 27.15
N VAL A 488 -30.97 5.23 27.13
CA VAL A 488 -31.25 6.66 26.96
C VAL A 488 -30.28 7.36 25.99
N LEU A 489 -30.78 8.38 25.28
CA LEU A 489 -29.94 9.32 24.53
C LEU A 489 -29.42 10.43 25.46
N SER A 490 -28.15 10.32 25.89
CA SER A 490 -27.46 11.40 26.58
C SER A 490 -26.62 12.24 25.62
N ILE A 491 -26.98 13.53 25.52
CA ILE A 491 -26.22 14.55 24.76
C ILE A 491 -25.29 15.38 25.65
N GLY A 492 -24.99 14.92 26.87
CA GLY A 492 -24.28 15.70 27.88
C GLY A 492 -23.94 14.90 29.14
N ASN A 493 -23.74 15.58 30.26
CA ASN A 493 -23.59 14.98 31.59
C ASN A 493 -24.12 15.97 32.66
N ASN A 494 -23.92 15.69 33.95
CA ASN A 494 -24.41 16.53 35.05
C ASN A 494 -24.03 18.02 34.96
N SER A 495 -22.82 18.34 34.47
CA SER A 495 -22.32 19.72 34.32
C SER A 495 -22.36 20.24 32.87
N LEU A 496 -22.28 19.35 31.88
CA LEU A 496 -22.26 19.69 30.45
C LEU A 496 -23.63 19.41 29.79
N LYS A 497 -24.40 20.45 29.48
CA LYS A 497 -25.68 20.31 28.76
C LYS A 497 -25.57 20.86 27.34
N ARG A 498 -26.27 20.25 26.39
CA ARG A 498 -26.34 20.69 24.98
C ARG A 498 -27.77 21.05 24.60
N ARG A 499 -27.91 21.98 23.65
CA ARG A 499 -29.21 22.30 23.01
C ARG A 499 -29.41 21.39 21.80
N ILE A 500 -30.61 20.84 21.67
CA ILE A 500 -31.11 20.33 20.38
C ILE A 500 -31.64 21.55 19.61
N ILE A 501 -31.23 21.69 18.35
CA ILE A 501 -31.64 22.80 17.46
C ILE A 501 -32.21 22.21 16.16
N HIS A 502 -33.00 23.02 15.42
CA HIS A 502 -33.75 22.57 14.23
C HIS A 502 -34.73 21.40 14.50
N LEU A 503 -35.20 21.29 15.74
CA LEU A 503 -36.26 20.35 16.14
C LEU A 503 -37.62 20.85 15.62
N ALA A 504 -38.23 20.08 14.72
CA ALA A 504 -39.60 20.29 14.26
C ALA A 504 -40.61 20.17 15.42
N ALA A 505 -41.85 20.61 15.21
CA ALA A 505 -42.91 20.41 16.18
C ALA A 505 -43.29 18.92 16.23
N GLY A 506 -43.29 18.32 17.42
CA GLY A 506 -43.74 16.93 17.62
C GLY A 506 -45.24 16.76 17.39
N SER A 507 -45.64 15.62 16.84
CA SER A 507 -47.04 15.24 16.55
C SER A 507 -47.60 14.23 17.55
N ASP A 508 -46.79 13.25 17.96
CA ASP A 508 -47.19 12.15 18.84
C ASP A 508 -46.76 12.37 20.29
N ASN A 509 -47.39 11.63 21.22
CA ASN A 509 -47.15 11.72 22.67
C ASN A 509 -45.70 11.41 23.11
N THR A 510 -44.90 10.80 22.22
CA THR A 510 -43.48 10.44 22.46
C THR A 510 -42.50 11.38 21.75
N ASP A 511 -42.98 12.35 20.96
CA ASP A 511 -42.11 13.27 20.23
C ASP A 511 -41.50 14.34 21.15
N ALA A 512 -40.30 14.81 20.81
CA ALA A 512 -39.64 15.87 21.55
C ALA A 512 -40.30 17.23 21.25
N VAL A 513 -40.89 17.84 22.29
CA VAL A 513 -41.58 19.14 22.21
C VAL A 513 -40.60 20.28 21.97
N ASN A 514 -40.86 21.11 20.95
CA ASN A 514 -40.03 22.29 20.64
C ASN A 514 -40.52 23.58 21.33
N VAL A 515 -39.75 24.66 21.24
CA VAL A 515 -40.05 25.94 21.90
C VAL A 515 -41.30 26.64 21.33
N GLU A 516 -41.63 26.42 20.06
CA GLU A 516 -42.84 26.95 19.42
C GLU A 516 -44.10 26.33 20.03
N GLN A 517 -44.11 25.00 20.20
CA GLN A 517 -45.21 24.28 20.84
C GLN A 517 -45.42 24.73 22.29
N LEU A 518 -44.34 24.93 23.07
CA LEU A 518 -44.44 25.48 24.42
C LEU A 518 -45.03 26.91 24.43
N THR A 519 -44.62 27.73 23.45
CA THR A 519 -45.14 29.10 23.24
C THR A 519 -46.58 29.11 22.69
N TYR A 520 -47.06 27.99 22.16
CA TYR A 520 -48.45 27.76 21.77
C TYR A 520 -49.30 27.25 22.96
N ALA A 521 -48.73 26.46 23.88
CA ALA A 521 -49.42 26.02 25.09
C ALA A 521 -49.70 27.18 26.07
N THR A 522 -48.71 28.07 26.30
CA THR A 522 -48.85 29.27 27.15
C THR A 522 -49.62 30.41 26.49
N ARG A 523 -50.21 30.15 25.31
CA ARG A 523 -50.86 31.14 24.44
C ARG A 523 -52.32 31.43 24.82
N TYR A 524 -52.95 30.50 25.53
CA TYR A 524 -54.34 30.50 25.99
C TYR A 524 -54.47 30.64 27.52
N TYR A 525 -53.43 30.25 28.26
CA TYR A 525 -53.44 30.20 29.72
C TYR A 525 -52.69 31.37 30.35
N GLY A 526 -53.50 32.24 30.93
CA GLY A 526 -53.27 32.88 32.21
C GLY A 526 -54.48 33.76 32.52
N VAL A 527 -54.39 35.03 32.93
CA VAL A 527 -53.24 35.95 32.77
C VAL A 527 -52.57 35.77 31.39
N ASN A 528 -53.38 35.96 30.33
CA ASN A 528 -53.23 35.52 28.93
C ASN A 528 -54.20 34.40 28.45
N THR A 529 -55.42 34.38 28.99
CA THR A 529 -56.68 34.56 28.23
C THR A 529 -56.85 33.80 26.87
N PRO A 530 -57.89 32.96 26.65
CA PRO A 530 -57.97 32.02 25.49
C PRO A 530 -58.14 32.65 24.08
N VAL A 531 -57.38 32.22 23.06
CA VAL A 531 -57.27 32.89 21.66
C VAL A 531 -58.34 31.99 20.85
N ASP A 532 -59.59 32.46 20.77
CA ASP A 532 -60.23 32.77 19.48
C ASP A 532 -59.81 34.20 19.10
N THR A 533 -59.31 34.46 17.88
CA THR A 533 -58.85 35.81 17.46
C THR A 533 -59.92 36.91 17.55
N ASN A 534 -61.18 36.51 17.68
CA ASN A 534 -62.34 37.38 17.89
C ASN A 534 -62.85 37.36 19.34
N ASN A 535 -62.40 36.41 20.20
CA ASN A 535 -62.50 36.58 21.63
C ASN A 535 -61.66 37.83 21.96
N PRO A 536 -62.28 38.90 22.48
CA PRO A 536 -61.55 40.12 22.81
C PRO A 536 -60.38 39.81 23.73
N ASN A 537 -60.55 38.87 24.66
CA ASN A 537 -59.57 38.51 25.66
C ASN A 537 -58.69 37.33 25.23
N TYR A 538 -57.65 37.63 24.45
CA TYR A 538 -56.69 36.63 23.93
C TYR A 538 -55.26 37.18 23.91
N ARG A 539 -54.26 36.46 24.46
CA ARG A 539 -52.92 37.03 24.79
C ARG A 539 -53.02 38.37 25.54
N GLY A 540 -54.04 38.53 26.38
CA GLY A 540 -54.32 39.75 27.15
C GLY A 540 -55.11 40.84 26.42
N LYS A 541 -55.51 40.67 25.15
CA LYS A 541 -56.13 41.74 24.33
C LYS A 541 -57.47 42.31 24.83
N GLY A 542 -58.13 41.70 25.82
CA GLY A 542 -59.48 42.08 26.27
C GLY A 542 -59.49 43.24 27.24
N ALA A 543 -58.33 43.54 27.82
CA ALA A 543 -57.98 44.84 28.35
C ALA A 543 -57.66 45.79 27.18
N SER A 544 -58.67 46.13 26.37
CA SER A 544 -58.50 47.01 25.20
C SER A 544 -58.50 48.50 25.58
N GLY A 545 -59.03 48.84 26.76
CA GLY A 545 -58.93 50.17 27.36
C GLY A 545 -57.60 50.40 28.09
N GLU A 546 -57.15 51.64 28.14
CA GLU A 546 -55.91 52.00 28.84
C GLU A 546 -56.03 51.67 30.36
N TYR A 547 -55.06 50.92 30.90
CA TYR A 547 -55.06 50.35 32.25
C TYR A 547 -56.29 49.49 32.61
N ALA A 548 -56.97 48.90 31.63
CA ALA A 548 -58.08 47.99 31.89
C ALA A 548 -57.59 46.61 32.38
N ILE A 549 -58.48 45.87 33.04
CA ILE A 549 -58.25 44.47 33.46
C ILE A 549 -59.42 43.60 32.97
N ALA A 550 -59.10 42.50 32.30
CA ALA A 550 -60.06 41.52 31.80
C ALA A 550 -59.66 40.10 32.24
N ILE A 551 -60.40 39.50 33.18
CA ILE A 551 -60.10 38.17 33.73
C ILE A 551 -61.33 37.27 33.60
N GLY A 552 -61.20 36.21 32.79
CA GLY A 552 -62.30 35.36 32.35
C GLY A 552 -62.35 35.27 30.82
N SER A 553 -63.17 34.34 30.33
CA SER A 553 -63.48 34.20 28.91
C SER A 553 -64.37 35.37 28.44
N ALA A 554 -64.16 35.85 27.21
CA ALA A 554 -64.88 36.99 26.62
C ALA A 554 -64.87 38.33 27.39
N ALA A 555 -64.20 38.42 28.56
CA ALA A 555 -64.18 39.61 29.40
C ALA A 555 -63.62 40.84 28.65
N GLN A 556 -64.31 41.98 28.74
CA GLN A 556 -63.94 43.21 28.03
C GLN A 556 -63.82 44.40 28.98
N GLY A 557 -62.59 44.79 29.28
CA GLY A 557 -62.29 46.10 29.85
C GLY A 557 -62.03 47.09 28.72
N LYS A 558 -63.08 47.79 28.26
CA LYS A 558 -63.02 48.73 27.12
C LYS A 558 -62.76 50.16 27.57
N GLY A 559 -63.35 50.56 28.71
CA GLY A 559 -63.12 51.87 29.29
C GLY A 559 -61.72 52.00 29.87
N ARG A 560 -61.20 53.23 29.93
CA ARG A 560 -59.96 53.54 30.65
C ARG A 560 -60.16 53.31 32.15
N PHE A 561 -59.19 52.66 32.80
CA PHE A 561 -59.27 52.16 34.19
C PHE A 561 -60.47 51.26 34.49
N SER A 562 -60.94 50.46 33.51
CA SER A 562 -62.10 49.57 33.69
C SER A 562 -61.73 48.16 34.16
N LEU A 563 -62.63 47.51 34.92
CA LEU A 563 -62.44 46.16 35.45
C LEU A 563 -63.57 45.23 35.01
N ALA A 564 -63.24 44.17 34.26
CA ALA A 564 -64.15 43.11 33.84
C ALA A 564 -63.67 41.75 34.38
N VAL A 565 -64.43 41.15 35.28
CA VAL A 565 -64.09 39.85 35.91
C VAL A 565 -65.29 38.91 35.90
N GLY A 566 -65.11 37.74 35.27
CA GLY A 566 -66.19 36.79 34.97
C GLY A 566 -66.30 36.53 33.47
N ASP A 567 -66.98 35.44 33.11
CA ASP A 567 -67.27 35.15 31.70
C ASP A 567 -68.24 36.19 31.12
N ASN A 568 -67.95 36.71 29.93
CA ASN A 568 -68.75 37.75 29.25
C ASN A 568 -69.00 39.04 30.08
N ALA A 569 -68.17 39.35 31.07
CA ALA A 569 -68.22 40.62 31.80
C ALA A 569 -67.76 41.78 30.89
N ILE A 570 -68.50 42.90 30.83
CA ILE A 570 -68.19 44.05 29.95
C ILE A 570 -68.23 45.36 30.76
N ALA A 571 -67.09 46.02 30.86
CA ALA A 571 -66.94 47.35 31.45
C ALA A 571 -66.58 48.38 30.36
N MET A 572 -67.55 49.23 30.01
CA MET A 572 -67.49 50.11 28.82
C MET A 572 -67.11 51.55 29.16
N GLY A 573 -67.64 52.09 30.27
CA GLY A 573 -67.38 53.47 30.68
C GLY A 573 -66.03 53.66 31.36
N GLU A 574 -65.56 54.90 31.45
CA GLU A 574 -64.38 55.24 32.24
C GLU A 574 -64.60 54.89 33.71
N LYS A 575 -63.60 54.28 34.37
CA LYS A 575 -63.64 53.84 35.78
C LYS A 575 -64.81 52.88 36.11
N SER A 576 -65.38 52.18 35.11
CA SER A 576 -66.50 51.26 35.31
C SER A 576 -66.07 49.86 35.74
N VAL A 577 -66.95 49.16 36.48
CA VAL A 577 -66.69 47.82 37.05
C VAL A 577 -67.81 46.85 36.71
N ALA A 578 -67.46 45.69 36.14
CA ALA A 578 -68.35 44.57 35.88
C ALA A 578 -67.79 43.28 36.49
N LEU A 579 -68.50 42.70 37.48
CA LEU A 579 -68.09 41.52 38.23
C LEU A 579 -69.22 40.48 38.29
N GLY A 580 -69.02 39.33 37.64
CA GLY A 580 -70.02 38.24 37.56
C GLY A 580 -70.26 37.79 36.11
N TYR A 581 -70.98 36.68 35.94
CA TYR A 581 -71.28 36.15 34.60
C TYR A 581 -72.16 37.13 33.82
N GLY A 582 -71.71 37.61 32.65
CA GLY A 582 -72.50 38.51 31.80
C GLY A 582 -72.83 39.88 32.42
N ALA A 583 -72.11 40.30 33.47
CA ALA A 583 -72.31 41.62 34.09
C ALA A 583 -71.91 42.76 33.13
N GLN A 584 -72.67 43.86 33.13
CA GLN A 584 -72.43 44.99 32.22
C GLN A 584 -72.47 46.35 32.93
N ALA A 585 -71.40 47.12 32.82
CA ALA A 585 -71.34 48.52 33.24
C ALA A 585 -71.09 49.42 32.03
N LYS A 586 -72.12 50.17 31.60
CA LYS A 586 -72.18 50.78 30.26
C LYS A 586 -71.65 52.22 30.20
N LEU A 587 -71.84 53.00 31.26
CA LEU A 587 -71.47 54.42 31.33
C LEU A 587 -70.43 54.68 32.43
N ASN A 588 -69.87 55.89 32.43
CA ASN A 588 -68.80 56.31 33.35
C ASN A 588 -69.23 56.18 34.82
N GLY A 589 -68.33 55.67 35.65
CA GLY A 589 -68.58 55.43 37.08
C GLY A 589 -69.60 54.33 37.41
N GLY A 590 -70.18 53.65 36.41
CA GLY A 590 -71.16 52.58 36.63
C GLY A 590 -70.55 51.30 37.21
N VAL A 591 -71.28 50.66 38.12
CA VAL A 591 -70.85 49.43 38.83
C VAL A 591 -71.92 48.35 38.75
N ALA A 592 -71.58 47.20 38.16
CA ALA A 592 -72.44 46.03 38.06
C ALA A 592 -71.79 44.82 38.77
N ILE A 593 -72.43 44.30 39.82
CA ILE A 593 -71.91 43.21 40.65
C ILE A 593 -72.97 42.12 40.82
N GLY A 594 -72.72 40.95 40.23
CA GLY A 594 -73.62 39.79 40.19
C GLY A 594 -73.93 39.36 38.75
N ASP A 595 -74.30 38.09 38.57
CA ASP A 595 -74.56 37.56 37.21
C ASP A 595 -75.70 38.32 36.53
N TYR A 596 -75.49 38.75 35.29
CA TYR A 596 -76.41 39.61 34.53
C TYR A 596 -76.86 40.87 35.30
N ALA A 597 -76.06 41.39 36.24
CA ALA A 597 -76.24 42.74 36.75
C ALA A 597 -75.94 43.75 35.63
N ILE A 598 -76.80 44.75 35.45
CA ILE A 598 -76.66 45.76 34.40
C ILE A 598 -76.75 47.15 35.03
N ALA A 599 -75.64 47.89 34.95
CA ALA A 599 -75.57 49.33 35.21
C ALA A 599 -75.53 50.07 33.86
N SER A 600 -76.62 50.76 33.53
CA SER A 600 -76.87 51.47 32.28
C SER A 600 -76.73 52.98 32.41
N ASN A 601 -76.92 53.53 33.61
CA ASN A 601 -76.82 54.96 33.90
C ASN A 601 -75.43 55.32 34.47
N ALA A 602 -75.04 56.60 34.36
CA ALA A 602 -73.78 57.08 34.92
C ALA A 602 -73.81 57.02 36.46
N ASN A 603 -72.64 56.80 37.08
CA ASN A 603 -72.43 56.71 38.53
C ASN A 603 -73.35 55.72 39.31
N SER A 604 -74.10 54.88 38.59
CA SER A 604 -75.17 54.05 39.15
C SER A 604 -74.69 52.63 39.46
N VAL A 605 -75.31 51.99 40.44
CA VAL A 605 -74.90 50.69 40.98
C VAL A 605 -76.00 49.65 40.84
N ALA A 606 -75.73 48.55 40.14
CA ALA A 606 -76.60 47.39 40.05
C ALA A 606 -76.00 46.22 40.84
N LEU A 607 -76.64 45.84 41.95
CA LEU A 607 -76.11 44.88 42.92
C LEU A 607 -77.00 43.64 43.05
N GLY A 608 -76.40 42.47 42.84
CA GLY A 608 -77.06 41.16 42.86
C GLY A 608 -77.43 40.65 41.47
N ARG A 609 -77.63 39.32 41.36
CA ARG A 609 -77.96 38.64 40.10
C ARG A 609 -79.25 39.19 39.47
N ASN A 610 -79.23 39.46 38.16
CA ASN A 610 -80.31 40.06 37.39
C ASN A 610 -80.80 41.43 37.92
N SER A 611 -79.98 42.19 38.65
CA SER A 611 -80.33 43.56 39.07
C SER A 611 -80.09 44.56 37.94
N VAL A 612 -81.00 45.52 37.77
CA VAL A 612 -80.95 46.54 36.71
C VAL A 612 -81.27 47.91 37.30
N ASP A 613 -80.54 48.93 36.87
CA ASP A 613 -80.75 50.35 37.21
C ASP A 613 -81.72 51.04 36.24
N GLU A 614 -82.92 50.47 36.06
CA GLU A 614 -83.92 50.97 35.11
C GLU A 614 -84.23 52.47 35.32
N SER A 615 -84.07 53.27 34.25
CA SER A 615 -84.27 54.72 34.31
C SER A 615 -85.71 55.09 34.72
N TYR A 616 -85.82 56.05 35.64
CA TYR A 616 -87.01 56.22 36.47
C TYR A 616 -88.27 56.67 35.69
N ASN A 617 -89.39 56.03 35.99
CA ASN A 617 -90.69 56.33 35.39
C ASN A 617 -91.29 57.62 36.00
N GLN A 618 -91.75 58.54 35.13
CA GLN A 618 -92.48 59.77 35.46
C GLN A 618 -93.65 59.57 36.47
N ASN A 619 -94.23 58.37 36.53
CA ASN A 619 -95.39 58.05 37.34
C ASN A 619 -95.19 58.22 38.87
N THR A 620 -93.97 58.22 39.42
CA THR A 620 -93.81 58.35 40.88
C THR A 620 -94.18 59.75 41.42
N ARG A 621 -94.36 60.74 40.54
CA ARG A 621 -95.01 62.03 40.86
C ARG A 621 -96.43 61.84 41.45
N ALA A 622 -97.08 60.71 41.21
CA ALA A 622 -98.44 60.42 41.67
C ALA A 622 -98.57 60.13 43.19
N ILE A 623 -97.50 59.72 43.89
CA ILE A 623 -97.61 59.39 45.33
C ILE A 623 -97.87 60.65 46.18
N PHE A 624 -97.32 61.79 45.78
CA PHE A 624 -97.50 63.06 46.49
C PHE A 624 -98.83 63.76 46.20
N LEU A 625 -99.53 63.42 45.10
CA LEU A 625 -100.65 64.25 44.61
C LEU A 625 -101.93 64.16 45.46
N ASN A 626 -102.08 63.11 46.28
CA ASN A 626 -103.18 62.99 47.26
C ASN A 626 -102.79 63.44 48.68
N ALA A 627 -101.54 63.82 48.92
CA ALA A 627 -101.04 64.19 50.24
C ALA A 627 -101.20 65.70 50.52
N LYS A 628 -102.46 66.13 50.65
CA LYS A 628 -102.95 67.38 51.30
C LYS A 628 -102.10 68.66 51.11
N ALA A 629 -102.63 69.61 50.35
CA ALA A 629 -102.02 70.92 50.03
C ALA A 629 -101.36 71.65 51.23
N GLY A 630 -100.20 72.28 50.97
CA GLY A 630 -99.55 73.14 51.96
C GLY A 630 -98.16 73.70 51.61
N ILE A 631 -97.40 73.10 50.69
CA ILE A 631 -96.03 73.54 50.36
C ILE A 631 -95.90 73.80 48.85
N GLU A 632 -95.27 74.93 48.53
CA GLU A 632 -94.99 75.37 47.17
C GLU A 632 -94.00 74.39 46.51
N ASN A 633 -94.38 73.89 45.33
CA ASN A 633 -93.66 72.79 44.71
C ASN A 633 -92.51 73.33 43.86
N ASP A 634 -91.37 73.60 44.49
CA ASP A 634 -90.15 73.98 43.77
C ASP A 634 -89.67 72.80 42.91
N GLN A 635 -90.05 72.83 41.64
CA GLN A 635 -89.69 71.82 40.65
C GLN A 635 -88.20 71.85 40.29
N SER A 636 -87.36 72.74 40.85
CA SER A 636 -85.94 72.85 40.50
C SER A 636 -85.05 71.86 41.25
N GLU A 637 -85.06 71.82 42.58
CA GLU A 637 -84.17 70.96 43.37
C GLU A 637 -84.49 69.47 43.20
N ALA A 638 -85.78 69.11 43.10
CA ALA A 638 -86.20 67.74 42.82
C ALA A 638 -85.76 67.21 41.44
N ASN A 639 -85.26 68.08 40.54
CA ASN A 639 -84.63 67.68 39.27
C ASN A 639 -83.10 67.54 39.38
N ALA A 640 -82.45 68.02 40.44
CA ALA A 640 -80.99 67.93 40.60
C ALA A 640 -80.55 66.54 41.08
N ASP A 641 -81.15 66.02 42.15
CA ASP A 641 -80.73 64.74 42.76
C ASP A 641 -80.86 63.54 41.81
N ILE A 642 -81.84 63.56 40.90
CA ILE A 642 -82.03 62.49 39.91
C ILE A 642 -80.88 62.37 38.89
N THR A 643 -79.96 63.34 38.83
CA THR A 643 -78.84 63.34 37.87
C THR A 643 -77.58 62.64 38.37
N ASN A 644 -77.46 62.39 39.68
CA ASN A 644 -76.23 61.86 40.29
C ASN A 644 -76.09 60.32 40.26
N GLY A 645 -77.15 59.59 39.90
CA GLY A 645 -77.18 58.13 39.80
C GLY A 645 -77.94 57.43 40.94
N VAL A 646 -78.20 56.13 40.81
CA VAL A 646 -79.02 55.35 41.75
C VAL A 646 -78.41 53.98 42.11
N VAL A 647 -78.79 53.44 43.27
CA VAL A 647 -78.42 52.08 43.71
C VAL A 647 -79.62 51.14 43.58
N SER A 648 -79.55 50.18 42.66
CA SER A 648 -80.54 49.13 42.45
C SER A 648 -80.08 47.79 43.02
N ILE A 649 -80.96 47.14 43.78
CA ILE A 649 -80.74 45.79 44.35
C ILE A 649 -81.64 44.71 43.71
N GLY A 650 -82.21 44.99 42.54
CA GLY A 650 -83.12 44.08 41.84
C GLY A 650 -83.68 44.66 40.55
N HIS A 651 -84.91 44.27 40.21
CA HIS A 651 -85.71 44.88 39.15
C HIS A 651 -87.21 44.73 39.49
N HIS A 652 -88.13 45.24 38.66
CA HIS A 652 -89.57 45.26 38.99
C HIS A 652 -90.17 43.90 39.38
N GLY A 653 -89.67 42.79 38.81
CA GLY A 653 -90.12 41.42 39.10
C GLY A 653 -89.34 40.69 40.21
N LEU A 654 -88.13 41.13 40.56
CA LEU A 654 -87.27 40.50 41.57
C LEU A 654 -86.71 41.58 42.50
N ARG A 655 -87.33 41.72 43.68
CA ARG A 655 -86.97 42.74 44.68
C ARG A 655 -86.34 42.07 45.90
N ARG A 656 -85.33 42.71 46.48
CA ARG A 656 -84.59 42.20 47.64
C ARG A 656 -84.89 43.04 48.89
N ARG A 657 -84.85 42.40 50.06
CA ARG A 657 -84.93 43.11 51.35
C ARG A 657 -83.53 43.49 51.81
N ILE A 658 -83.33 44.76 52.16
CA ILE A 658 -82.18 45.17 52.97
C ILE A 658 -82.51 44.83 54.42
N VAL A 659 -81.61 44.13 55.11
CA VAL A 659 -81.80 43.65 56.49
C VAL A 659 -80.70 44.19 57.40
N HIS A 660 -80.94 44.18 58.72
CA HIS A 660 -80.06 44.75 59.75
C HIS A 660 -79.78 46.27 59.61
N VAL A 661 -80.62 47.00 58.86
CA VAL A 661 -80.56 48.46 58.77
C VAL A 661 -80.86 49.07 60.15
N ALA A 662 -79.97 49.95 60.62
CA ALA A 662 -80.15 50.71 61.86
C ALA A 662 -81.32 51.71 61.75
N GLY A 663 -81.62 52.43 62.83
CA GLY A 663 -82.61 53.51 62.75
C GLY A 663 -81.95 54.79 62.21
N GLY A 664 -82.47 55.35 61.12
CA GLY A 664 -81.99 56.61 60.56
C GLY A 664 -82.21 57.80 61.50
N ALA A 665 -81.26 58.72 61.58
CA ALA A 665 -81.30 59.88 62.47
C ALA A 665 -81.37 61.22 61.71
N GLY A 666 -80.82 61.29 60.50
CA GLY A 666 -80.96 62.43 59.59
C GLY A 666 -81.99 62.21 58.49
N ASP A 667 -82.39 63.29 57.82
CA ASP A 667 -83.53 63.32 56.87
C ASP A 667 -83.33 62.45 55.61
N TYR A 668 -82.08 62.10 55.30
CA TYR A 668 -81.69 61.25 54.14
C TYR A 668 -81.36 59.80 54.53
N ASP A 669 -81.46 59.42 55.82
CA ASP A 669 -81.15 58.07 56.27
C ASP A 669 -82.26 57.07 55.92
N ALA A 670 -81.88 55.82 55.67
CA ALA A 670 -82.82 54.72 55.43
C ALA A 670 -83.62 54.36 56.70
N ALA A 671 -84.84 54.86 56.82
CA ALA A 671 -85.75 54.54 57.91
C ALA A 671 -86.08 53.03 57.97
N ASN A 672 -85.93 52.41 59.15
CA ASN A 672 -86.16 50.97 59.31
C ASN A 672 -87.55 50.62 59.85
N ILE A 673 -87.94 49.34 59.78
CA ILE A 673 -89.26 48.88 60.23
C ILE A 673 -89.52 49.17 61.71
N ARG A 674 -88.50 49.19 62.59
CA ARG A 674 -88.68 49.58 64.00
C ARG A 674 -89.15 51.03 64.10
N GLN A 675 -88.55 51.95 63.34
CA GLN A 675 -88.97 53.35 63.31
C GLN A 675 -90.33 53.53 62.67
N LEU A 676 -90.60 52.85 61.56
CA LEU A 676 -91.93 52.88 60.93
C LEU A 676 -93.00 52.36 61.90
N THR A 677 -92.73 51.29 62.65
CA THR A 677 -93.62 50.76 63.70
C THR A 677 -93.70 51.67 64.94
N TYR A 678 -92.69 52.51 65.20
CA TYR A 678 -92.77 53.53 66.24
C TYR A 678 -93.65 54.70 65.80
N ALA A 679 -93.44 55.20 64.58
CA ALA A 679 -94.28 56.22 63.96
C ALA A 679 -95.74 55.74 63.81
N THR A 680 -95.97 54.49 63.37
CA THR A 680 -97.31 53.88 63.32
C THR A 680 -97.77 53.25 64.65
N ARG A 681 -97.08 53.50 65.77
CA ARG A 681 -97.68 53.43 67.12
C ARG A 681 -98.01 54.82 67.67
N TYR A 682 -97.29 55.85 67.24
CA TYR A 682 -97.62 57.24 67.52
C TYR A 682 -98.82 57.76 66.70
N TYR A 683 -99.04 57.20 65.51
CA TYR A 683 -100.13 57.54 64.59
C TYR A 683 -101.07 56.36 64.23
N GLY A 684 -100.82 55.15 64.73
CA GLY A 684 -101.61 53.95 64.41
C GLY A 684 -102.69 53.61 65.44
N VAL A 685 -103.79 54.34 65.37
CA VAL A 685 -105.18 53.89 65.63
C VAL A 685 -105.40 52.92 66.80
N ASN A 686 -105.79 53.46 67.95
CA ASN A 686 -106.92 52.98 68.77
C ASN A 686 -107.25 54.03 69.84
N SER A 687 -108.51 54.30 70.20
CA SER A 687 -109.79 53.91 69.60
C SER A 687 -110.93 54.73 70.21
N HIS A 688 -111.86 55.19 69.37
CA HIS A 688 -113.22 55.63 69.71
C HIS A 688 -113.46 56.74 70.76
N VAL A 689 -114.50 57.51 70.49
CA VAL A 689 -115.07 58.57 71.34
C VAL A 689 -115.84 57.93 72.51
N GLU A 690 -115.75 58.52 73.71
CA GLU A 690 -116.87 58.95 74.59
C GLU A 690 -116.34 59.48 75.95
N PRO A 691 -117.06 60.37 76.67
CA PRO A 691 -116.58 61.02 77.89
C PRO A 691 -117.17 60.43 79.20
N ASN A 692 -116.59 60.86 80.33
CA ASN A 692 -117.18 60.83 81.68
C ASN A 692 -117.63 59.48 82.29
N ASN A 693 -116.71 58.73 82.91
CA ASN A 693 -116.93 58.27 84.30
C ASN A 693 -115.63 57.97 85.05
N ALA A 694 -115.72 57.86 86.38
CA ALA A 694 -114.65 57.47 87.29
C ALA A 694 -114.62 55.95 87.56
N ASN A 695 -113.51 55.48 88.16
CA ASN A 695 -113.13 54.08 88.38
C ASN A 695 -112.75 53.34 87.06
N TYR A 696 -111.59 52.70 86.94
CA TYR A 696 -111.04 51.77 87.92
C TYR A 696 -109.49 51.80 88.01
N ARG A 697 -108.93 51.39 89.16
CA ARG A 697 -107.48 51.20 89.32
C ARG A 697 -107.04 49.79 88.88
N GLY A 698 -106.01 49.72 88.04
CA GLY A 698 -104.90 48.77 88.19
C GLY A 698 -105.14 47.26 88.04
N LYS A 699 -104.57 46.71 86.96
CA LYS A 699 -103.69 45.52 86.93
C LYS A 699 -102.81 45.67 85.67
N GLY A 700 -101.60 45.13 85.59
CA GLY A 700 -100.98 44.07 86.39
C GLY A 700 -100.56 42.97 85.40
N ALA A 701 -99.26 42.79 85.19
CA ALA A 701 -98.73 42.12 84.00
C ALA A 701 -98.68 40.58 84.11
N SER A 702 -98.91 39.92 82.97
CA SER A 702 -98.40 38.59 82.60
C SER A 702 -98.61 38.38 81.10
N GLY A 703 -97.63 37.94 80.31
CA GLY A 703 -96.23 37.68 80.64
C GLY A 703 -95.38 37.55 79.37
#